data_AF-A0A6V8L9X1-F1
#
_entry.id   AF-A0A6V8L9X1-F1
#
_cell.length_a   1.000
_cell.length_b   1.000
_cell.length_c   1.000
_cell.angle_alpha   90.00
_cell.angle_beta   90.00
_cell.angle_gamma   90.00
#
_symmetry.space_group_name_H-M   'P 1'
#
loop_
_entity.id
_entity.type
_entity.pdbx_description
1 polymer ?
#
loop_
_entity_poly.entity_id
_entity_poly.type
_entity_poly.pdbx_seq_one_letter_code
_entity_poly.pdbx_strand_id
1 'polypeptide(L)'
;MQSPRPWAAAALTMIVVGGSLWPGSPASAAGTDRYVDCSATTNGTGTQTSPWNALSTVSAQTFAPGDRVLFKRGTTCNGRVTLHGSGTAGSPIVADAYGTGALPRLVGDGTWSTITVYNEEYWEFHRLEITNSGTPITESDPALIPESNRRRGIYIELHDYGVGDHYQFTNLYIHDVNGPRGYDNTTTGGIFLHVTGTSTPTRFNDILVADNTFERTDYFAVTHWTTWRHRTELPGNTSGSPYATGTWQPATNFVIRNNSLADLGADGIHTHHSVGAIMEHNVVNGHTTRDVNRCHVPIYNWNADDALIQFNEVYGGMGTCDSTAFDFDGGNIRATLQYNYSHNNKGGFLTICEAGTSRDNVVRYNISQNDGDELFSLVCGTEDNTQIYNNTFYLRNPAYTPVRIVNNTNSSGAGHAKFYNNIFYVDPTLTTSQVTYSGATGLTWNANTFYGLHPSGEPTGTNKSTANPNFTSPGTGPNGYQLTAGSPALQSGIVVAGNGGRDYWGNAVPTSCAPDRGAHQYTTTPTNCNLAVLKTATQSSTHVSGASASRAVDGNTNGAWTGGSVTHTSDSPLDTNPWWQVDLGASRSVSTIKLSNRTDCCADRLRLFYVFTSNSAFTSTNPTTTAGQAGVWNFYQAAAVGTSQTITVNQSARYIRVQLVGSDRPLSLAEVEVFGS
;
A
#
# COMPACT_ATOMS: atom_id res chain seq x y z
N MET A 1 -28.13 -8.96 13.50
CA MET A 1 -28.01 -10.38 13.89
C MET A 1 -28.45 -11.24 12.72
N GLN A 2 -27.51 -11.72 11.91
CA GLN A 2 -27.75 -12.71 10.87
C GLN A 2 -26.81 -13.88 11.12
N SER A 3 -27.40 -15.08 11.11
CA SER A 3 -26.81 -16.38 11.38
C SER A 3 -25.77 -16.81 10.32
N PRO A 4 -24.69 -17.53 10.69
CA PRO A 4 -23.70 -18.03 9.74
C PRO A 4 -24.22 -19.25 8.97
N ARG A 5 -23.94 -19.32 7.67
CA ARG A 5 -24.15 -20.51 6.81
C ARG A 5 -22.90 -21.40 6.82
N PRO A 6 -23.06 -22.74 6.83
CA PRO A 6 -21.94 -23.67 6.99
C PRO A 6 -21.19 -23.91 5.67
N TRP A 7 -19.86 -24.02 5.77
CA TRP A 7 -18.99 -24.38 4.66
C TRP A 7 -18.88 -25.90 4.58
N ALA A 8 -19.10 -26.45 3.38
CA ALA A 8 -18.97 -27.87 3.11
C ALA A 8 -17.48 -28.27 3.03
N ALA A 9 -17.07 -29.21 3.88
CA ALA A 9 -15.73 -29.79 3.85
C ALA A 9 -15.61 -30.82 2.72
N ALA A 10 -14.69 -30.60 1.78
CA ALA A 10 -14.28 -31.60 0.81
C ALA A 10 -13.25 -32.55 1.47
N ALA A 11 -13.59 -33.84 1.54
CA ALA A 11 -12.70 -34.88 2.06
C ALA A 11 -11.60 -35.21 1.03
N LEU A 12 -10.35 -34.94 1.39
CA LEU A 12 -9.18 -35.36 0.62
C LEU A 12 -8.71 -36.72 1.13
N THR A 13 -8.78 -37.75 0.28
CA THR A 13 -8.31 -39.10 0.59
C THR A 13 -6.78 -39.14 0.49
N MET A 14 -6.08 -39.26 1.63
CA MET A 14 -4.63 -39.46 1.65
C MET A 14 -4.27 -40.91 1.28
N ILE A 15 -3.40 -41.06 0.28
CA ILE A 15 -2.70 -42.31 -0.03
C ILE A 15 -1.53 -42.43 0.96
N VAL A 16 -1.54 -43.47 1.80
CA VAL A 16 -0.43 -43.82 2.68
C VAL A 16 0.64 -44.55 1.86
N VAL A 17 1.79 -43.92 1.66
CA VAL A 17 3.01 -44.58 1.15
C VAL A 17 3.99 -44.73 2.32
N GLY A 18 4.56 -45.93 2.44
CA GLY A 18 5.29 -46.44 3.60
C GLY A 18 6.44 -45.56 4.10
N GLY A 19 6.57 -45.52 5.43
CA GLY A 19 7.51 -44.69 6.17
C GLY A 19 8.97 -45.10 5.98
N SER A 20 9.77 -44.13 5.55
CA SER A 20 11.19 -44.03 5.88
C SER A 20 11.30 -43.44 7.29
N LEU A 21 12.10 -44.06 8.15
CA LEU A 21 12.43 -43.57 9.49
C LEU A 21 13.34 -42.34 9.33
N TRP A 22 12.75 -41.15 9.48
CA TRP A 22 13.52 -39.93 9.69
C TRP A 22 14.04 -39.94 11.13
N PRO A 23 15.29 -39.51 11.38
CA PRO A 23 15.75 -39.30 12.76
C PRO A 23 14.79 -38.28 13.40
N GLY A 24 14.16 -38.69 14.51
CA GLY A 24 13.20 -37.86 15.22
C GLY A 24 13.83 -36.52 15.58
N SER A 25 13.06 -35.44 15.39
CA SER A 25 13.40 -34.13 15.92
C SER A 25 13.82 -34.26 17.38
N PRO A 26 14.91 -33.60 17.82
CA PRO A 26 15.31 -33.66 19.22
C PRO A 26 14.12 -33.23 20.08
N ALA A 27 13.80 -34.05 21.09
CA ALA A 27 12.75 -33.73 22.04
C ALA A 27 13.11 -32.42 22.76
N SER A 28 12.37 -31.34 22.48
CA SER A 28 12.47 -30.10 23.24
C SER A 28 12.08 -30.40 24.69
N ALA A 29 12.90 -29.96 25.65
CA ALA A 29 12.50 -29.99 27.05
C ALA A 29 11.21 -29.17 27.20
N ALA A 30 10.20 -29.72 27.88
CA ALA A 30 8.98 -28.97 28.16
C ALA A 30 9.33 -27.78 29.06
N GLY A 31 9.02 -26.57 28.61
CA GLY A 31 9.25 -25.36 29.40
C GLY A 31 8.46 -25.34 30.70
N THR A 32 8.86 -24.47 31.60
CA THR A 32 8.31 -24.37 32.96
C THR A 32 7.32 -23.22 33.08
N ASP A 33 6.14 -23.52 33.64
CA ASP A 33 5.17 -22.50 34.00
C ASP A 33 5.54 -21.82 35.32
N ARG A 34 5.56 -20.49 35.30
CA ARG A 34 5.77 -19.63 36.46
C ARG A 34 4.54 -18.76 36.67
N TYR A 35 3.94 -18.85 37.86
CA TYR A 35 2.68 -18.19 38.17
C TYR A 35 2.90 -16.93 39.01
N VAL A 36 2.22 -15.85 38.63
CA VAL A 36 2.26 -14.54 39.30
C VAL A 36 0.86 -14.14 39.74
N ASP A 37 0.70 -13.84 41.02
CA ASP A 37 -0.52 -13.32 41.64
C ASP A 37 -0.16 -12.15 42.55
N CYS A 38 -0.23 -10.93 42.03
CA CYS A 38 0.09 -9.73 42.81
C CYS A 38 -0.92 -9.41 43.92
N SER A 39 -2.03 -10.15 44.00
CA SER A 39 -2.96 -10.08 45.14
C SER A 39 -2.57 -11.03 46.28
N ALA A 40 -1.62 -11.96 46.05
CA ALA A 40 -1.17 -12.89 47.08
C ALA A 40 -0.40 -12.16 48.19
N THR A 41 -0.70 -12.50 49.45
CA THR A 41 -0.15 -11.83 50.64
C THR A 41 1.34 -12.13 50.87
N THR A 42 1.86 -13.22 50.29
CA THR A 42 3.24 -13.66 50.46
C THR A 42 3.85 -14.04 49.13
N ASN A 43 5.13 -13.73 48.95
CA ASN A 43 5.87 -14.14 47.75
C ASN A 43 6.14 -15.65 47.79
N GLY A 44 5.66 -16.37 46.78
CA GLY A 44 5.79 -17.82 46.69
C GLY A 44 7.01 -18.30 45.90
N THR A 45 6.92 -19.55 45.45
CA THR A 45 7.96 -20.25 44.66
C THR A 45 7.77 -20.12 43.16
N GLY A 46 6.69 -19.48 42.71
CA GLY A 46 6.32 -19.36 41.30
C GLY A 46 5.53 -20.56 40.78
N THR A 47 5.11 -21.48 41.65
CA THR A 47 4.18 -22.56 41.29
C THR A 47 2.74 -22.05 41.37
N GLN A 48 1.78 -22.71 40.72
CA GLN A 48 0.38 -22.25 40.74
C GLN A 48 -0.22 -22.17 42.16
N THR A 49 0.18 -23.09 43.05
CA THR A 49 -0.25 -23.10 44.47
C THR A 49 0.54 -22.15 45.37
N SER A 50 1.69 -21.65 44.90
CA SER A 50 2.56 -20.72 45.61
C SER A 50 3.13 -19.71 44.61
N PRO A 51 2.30 -18.81 44.06
CA PRO A 51 2.70 -17.89 43.00
C PRO A 51 3.64 -16.81 43.52
N TRP A 52 4.45 -16.23 42.64
CA TRP A 52 5.15 -14.98 42.95
C TRP A 52 4.14 -13.85 43.10
N ASN A 53 4.40 -12.87 43.96
CA ASN A 53 3.45 -11.79 44.24
C ASN A 53 3.95 -10.38 43.88
N ALA A 54 5.11 -10.27 43.24
CA ALA A 54 5.70 -8.99 42.88
C ALA A 54 6.47 -9.06 41.54
N LEU A 55 6.35 -8.00 40.74
CA LEU A 55 7.08 -7.85 39.47
C LEU A 55 8.60 -7.82 39.65
N SER A 56 9.08 -7.37 40.81
CA SER A 56 10.51 -7.42 41.16
C SER A 56 11.03 -8.86 41.25
N THR A 57 10.18 -9.81 41.66
CA THR A 57 10.56 -11.24 41.70
C THR A 57 10.65 -11.82 40.30
N VAL A 58 9.72 -11.45 39.42
CA VAL A 58 9.75 -11.81 37.99
C VAL A 58 11.01 -11.26 37.33
N SER A 59 11.32 -9.98 37.58
CA SER A 59 12.51 -9.31 37.04
C SER A 59 13.84 -9.88 37.51
N ALA A 60 13.83 -10.68 38.57
CA ALA A 60 15.03 -11.35 39.08
C ALA A 60 15.26 -12.74 38.43
N GLN A 61 14.39 -13.17 37.52
CA GLN A 61 14.48 -14.48 36.86
C GLN A 61 15.04 -14.35 35.44
N THR A 62 15.68 -15.42 34.99
CA THR A 62 16.01 -15.64 33.57
C THR A 62 15.24 -16.87 33.11
N PHE A 63 14.43 -16.71 32.07
CA PHE A 63 13.58 -17.76 31.52
C PHE A 63 14.33 -18.57 30.46
N ALA A 64 14.05 -19.86 30.39
CA ALA A 64 14.59 -20.77 29.39
C ALA A 64 13.60 -20.92 28.20
N PRO A 65 14.06 -21.39 27.02
CA PRO A 65 13.18 -21.66 25.89
C PRO A 65 11.98 -22.54 26.27
N GLY A 66 10.78 -22.09 25.87
CA GLY A 66 9.50 -22.73 26.17
C GLY A 66 8.88 -22.35 27.52
N ASP A 67 9.59 -21.64 28.40
CA ASP A 67 9.06 -21.20 29.69
C ASP A 67 7.86 -20.25 29.51
N ARG A 68 6.98 -20.21 30.52
CA ARG A 68 5.82 -19.30 30.52
C ARG A 68 5.73 -18.55 31.84
N VAL A 69 5.45 -17.25 31.76
CA VAL A 69 5.15 -16.39 32.91
C VAL A 69 3.67 -16.02 32.87
N LEU A 70 2.91 -16.59 33.78
CA LEU A 70 1.46 -16.56 33.80
C LEU A 70 0.94 -15.63 34.91
N PHE A 71 0.34 -14.50 34.53
CA PHE A 71 -0.25 -13.52 35.44
C PHE A 71 -1.72 -13.82 35.72
N LYS A 72 -2.14 -13.72 36.98
CA LYS A 72 -3.50 -14.10 37.40
C LYS A 72 -4.52 -13.07 36.94
N ARG A 73 -5.55 -13.52 36.23
CA ARG A 73 -6.73 -12.71 35.90
C ARG A 73 -7.37 -12.08 37.14
N GLY A 74 -7.82 -10.83 36.98
CA GLY A 74 -8.42 -10.04 38.05
C GLY A 74 -7.43 -9.45 39.06
N THR A 75 -6.12 -9.51 38.79
CA THR A 75 -5.09 -8.90 39.64
C THR A 75 -4.47 -7.66 38.99
N THR A 76 -3.96 -6.77 39.82
CA THR A 76 -3.17 -5.60 39.39
C THR A 76 -1.75 -5.73 39.94
N CYS A 77 -0.78 -5.64 39.06
CA CYS A 77 0.64 -5.69 39.35
C CYS A 77 1.26 -4.32 39.08
N ASN A 78 1.69 -3.64 40.13
CA ASN A 78 2.24 -2.29 40.06
C ASN A 78 3.75 -2.29 39.87
N GLY A 79 4.25 -1.34 39.08
CA GLY A 79 5.65 -1.14 38.77
C GLY A 79 6.07 -1.71 37.41
N ARG A 80 7.34 -1.50 37.08
CA ARG A 80 7.98 -2.02 35.87
C ARG A 80 8.42 -3.47 36.07
N VAL A 81 8.26 -4.30 35.04
CA VAL A 81 8.86 -5.63 34.93
C VAL A 81 9.88 -5.67 33.80
N THR A 82 11.07 -6.21 34.09
CA THR A 82 12.05 -6.59 33.06
C THR A 82 11.97 -8.08 32.86
N LEU A 83 11.92 -8.56 31.62
CA LEU A 83 11.92 -9.98 31.31
C LEU A 83 13.27 -10.34 30.69
N HIS A 84 13.82 -11.49 31.10
CA HIS A 84 15.17 -11.93 30.72
C HIS A 84 15.14 -13.35 30.17
N GLY A 85 16.08 -13.65 29.27
CA GLY A 85 16.17 -14.93 28.58
C GLY A 85 15.58 -14.85 27.18
N SER A 86 16.13 -15.67 26.29
CA SER A 86 15.69 -15.83 24.92
C SER A 86 15.08 -17.21 24.72
N GLY A 87 13.97 -17.26 23.99
CA GLY A 87 13.42 -18.50 23.51
C GLY A 87 14.22 -19.05 22.33
N THR A 88 13.65 -20.03 21.63
CA THR A 88 14.17 -20.52 20.35
C THR A 88 13.04 -20.81 19.39
N ALA A 89 13.38 -21.03 18.11
CA ALA A 89 12.40 -21.45 17.11
C ALA A 89 11.63 -22.70 17.57
N GLY A 90 10.30 -22.57 17.65
CA GLY A 90 9.39 -23.63 18.14
C GLY A 90 9.32 -23.78 19.66
N SER A 91 10.04 -22.97 20.44
CA SER A 91 9.97 -22.90 21.90
C SER A 91 10.18 -21.46 22.39
N PRO A 92 9.28 -20.52 22.03
CA PRO A 92 9.34 -19.15 22.53
C PRO A 92 9.08 -19.08 24.04
N ILE A 93 9.50 -17.99 24.67
CA ILE A 93 9.10 -17.67 26.05
C ILE A 93 7.80 -16.87 25.99
N VAL A 94 6.84 -17.21 26.84
CA VAL A 94 5.49 -16.65 26.77
C VAL A 94 5.13 -15.89 28.05
N ALA A 95 4.77 -14.61 27.93
CA ALA A 95 4.11 -13.84 28.99
C ALA A 95 2.60 -13.80 28.73
N ASP A 96 1.81 -14.42 29.62
CA ASP A 96 0.37 -14.65 29.38
C ASP A 96 -0.45 -14.57 30.68
N ALA A 97 -1.76 -14.71 30.58
CA ALA A 97 -2.70 -14.79 31.68
C ALA A 97 -3.10 -16.23 32.05
N TYR A 98 -3.40 -16.47 33.32
CA TYR A 98 -4.09 -17.67 33.80
C TYR A 98 -5.31 -17.34 34.68
N GLY A 99 -6.16 -18.35 34.93
CA GLY A 99 -7.37 -18.19 35.72
C GLY A 99 -8.55 -17.65 34.91
N THR A 100 -9.51 -17.00 35.59
CA THR A 100 -10.76 -16.50 35.01
C THR A 100 -11.02 -15.05 35.43
N GLY A 101 -11.78 -14.29 34.63
CA GLY A 101 -12.14 -12.91 34.92
C GLY A 101 -11.42 -11.89 34.04
N ALA A 102 -11.33 -10.64 34.50
CA ALA A 102 -10.64 -9.55 33.80
C ALA A 102 -9.18 -9.89 33.50
N LEU A 103 -8.59 -9.27 32.47
CA LEU A 103 -7.17 -9.46 32.17
C LEU A 103 -6.31 -9.09 33.39
N PRO A 104 -5.16 -9.77 33.62
CA PRO A 104 -4.18 -9.27 34.59
C PRO A 104 -3.69 -7.89 34.13
N ARG A 105 -3.76 -6.91 35.03
CA ARG A 105 -3.37 -5.54 34.74
C ARG A 105 -1.95 -5.27 35.23
N LEU A 106 -1.05 -4.97 34.32
CA LEU A 106 0.31 -4.52 34.61
C LEU A 106 0.36 -2.99 34.49
N VAL A 107 0.83 -2.32 35.53
CA VAL A 107 0.78 -0.86 35.66
C VAL A 107 2.18 -0.31 35.83
N GLY A 108 2.69 0.38 34.81
CA GLY A 108 4.01 1.00 34.84
C GLY A 108 4.14 2.16 35.84
N ASP A 109 3.03 2.70 36.34
CA ASP A 109 2.97 3.78 37.36
C ASP A 109 3.87 4.99 37.04
N GLY A 110 3.89 5.39 35.77
CA GLY A 110 4.63 6.56 35.30
C GLY A 110 6.13 6.32 35.14
N THR A 111 6.61 5.09 35.32
CA THR A 111 7.96 4.68 34.94
C THR A 111 8.13 4.72 33.42
N TRP A 112 9.36 4.60 32.95
CA TRP A 112 9.64 4.75 31.53
C TRP A 112 9.10 3.60 30.64
N SER A 113 8.71 2.47 31.22
CA SER A 113 8.05 1.38 30.50
C SER A 113 7.32 0.48 31.51
N THR A 114 6.26 -0.22 31.08
CA THR A 114 5.63 -1.24 31.94
C THR A 114 6.37 -2.57 31.83
N ILE A 115 6.65 -3.00 30.60
CA ILE A 115 7.42 -4.21 30.29
C ILE A 115 8.67 -3.82 29.51
N THR A 116 9.82 -4.35 29.91
CA THR A 116 11.11 -4.19 29.21
C THR A 116 11.69 -5.54 28.82
N VAL A 117 12.17 -5.65 27.59
CA VAL A 117 13.04 -6.73 27.09
C VAL A 117 14.27 -6.09 26.44
N TYR A 118 15.47 -6.59 26.70
CA TYR A 118 16.72 -6.01 26.19
C TYR A 118 17.66 -7.10 25.68
N ASN A 119 18.00 -7.05 24.39
CA ASN A 119 18.88 -8.04 23.73
C ASN A 119 18.43 -9.48 23.93
N GLU A 120 17.13 -9.74 23.73
CA GLU A 120 16.54 -11.08 23.79
C GLU A 120 15.58 -11.28 22.63
N GLU A 121 15.32 -12.54 22.27
CA GLU A 121 14.50 -12.96 21.13
C GLU A 121 13.54 -14.11 21.47
N TYR A 122 12.61 -14.42 20.56
CA TYR A 122 11.55 -15.42 20.71
C TYR A 122 10.65 -15.19 21.92
N TRP A 123 10.03 -14.01 21.97
CA TRP A 123 9.09 -13.62 23.01
C TRP A 123 7.66 -13.48 22.48
N GLU A 124 6.70 -14.02 23.23
CA GLU A 124 5.28 -13.86 22.94
C GLU A 124 4.54 -13.23 24.14
N PHE A 125 3.69 -12.24 23.87
CA PHE A 125 2.90 -11.51 24.85
C PHE A 125 1.42 -11.67 24.54
N HIS A 126 0.66 -12.23 25.49
CA HIS A 126 -0.74 -12.55 25.28
C HIS A 126 -1.64 -12.13 26.42
N ARG A 127 -2.83 -11.63 26.09
CA ARG A 127 -3.96 -11.52 27.04
C ARG A 127 -3.62 -10.75 28.32
N LEU A 128 -2.86 -9.66 28.20
CA LEU A 128 -2.53 -8.74 29.30
C LEU A 128 -3.22 -7.40 29.11
N GLU A 129 -3.59 -6.76 30.22
CA GLU A 129 -3.93 -5.33 30.25
C GLU A 129 -2.70 -4.55 30.71
N ILE A 130 -2.32 -3.51 29.96
CA ILE A 130 -1.07 -2.78 30.16
C ILE A 130 -1.37 -1.29 30.20
N THR A 131 -0.95 -0.62 31.27
CA THR A 131 -1.15 0.83 31.43
C THR A 131 0.11 1.51 31.93
N ASN A 132 0.36 2.76 31.52
CA ASN A 132 1.50 3.52 32.00
C ASN A 132 1.22 5.01 32.05
N SER A 133 0.43 5.41 33.05
CA SER A 133 0.12 6.81 33.30
C SER A 133 0.99 7.39 34.41
N GLY A 134 1.51 8.59 34.21
CA GLY A 134 2.16 9.39 35.25
C GLY A 134 1.87 10.88 35.08
N THR A 135 2.63 11.74 35.78
CA THR A 135 2.51 13.20 35.64
C THR A 135 2.67 13.62 34.17
N PRO A 136 1.76 14.41 33.59
CA PRO A 136 1.91 14.89 32.21
C PRO A 136 3.25 15.61 32.00
N ILE A 137 3.92 15.30 30.89
CA ILE A 137 5.19 15.94 30.52
C ILE A 137 4.88 16.98 29.44
N THR A 138 5.13 18.25 29.74
CA THR A 138 4.83 19.38 28.86
C THR A 138 6.05 19.86 28.08
N GLU A 139 7.23 19.26 28.32
CA GLU A 139 8.44 19.58 27.56
C GLU A 139 8.24 19.16 26.10
N SER A 140 8.47 20.10 25.21
CA SER A 140 8.26 19.97 23.78
C SER A 140 9.51 19.61 23.00
N ASP A 141 10.70 19.82 23.59
CA ASP A 141 11.99 19.44 23.03
C ASP A 141 12.39 18.02 23.48
N PRO A 142 12.41 17.02 22.57
CA PRO A 142 12.79 15.65 22.91
C PRO A 142 14.19 15.49 23.48
N ALA A 143 15.11 16.38 23.12
CA ALA A 143 16.48 16.35 23.63
C ALA A 143 16.53 16.71 25.12
N LEU A 144 15.51 17.44 25.61
CA LEU A 144 15.37 17.82 27.01
C LEU A 144 14.52 16.84 27.81
N ILE A 145 13.83 15.90 27.17
CA ILE A 145 13.03 14.88 27.84
C ILE A 145 13.92 13.71 28.26
N PRO A 146 14.18 13.52 29.58
CA PRO A 146 14.98 12.42 30.04
C PRO A 146 14.33 11.08 29.69
N GLU A 147 15.14 10.05 29.46
CA GLU A 147 14.67 8.69 29.18
C GLU A 147 13.70 8.17 30.25
N SER A 148 13.93 8.53 31.52
CA SER A 148 13.06 8.19 32.66
C SER A 148 11.63 8.70 32.53
N ASN A 149 11.41 9.70 31.67
CA ASN A 149 10.12 10.35 31.45
C ASN A 149 9.43 9.85 30.18
N ARG A 150 10.12 9.14 29.28
CA ARG A 150 9.52 8.57 28.08
C ARG A 150 8.73 7.33 28.47
N ARG A 151 7.43 7.25 28.16
CA ARG A 151 6.57 6.16 28.67
C ARG A 151 6.23 5.15 27.60
N ARG A 152 6.28 3.86 27.95
CA ARG A 152 5.84 2.78 27.06
C ARG A 152 4.96 1.77 27.78
N GLY A 153 4.09 1.11 27.01
CA GLY A 153 3.49 -0.15 27.45
C GLY A 153 4.57 -1.24 27.46
N ILE A 154 4.93 -1.72 26.28
CA ILE A 154 6.00 -2.69 26.06
C ILE A 154 7.14 -2.03 25.30
N TYR A 155 8.35 -2.15 25.82
CA TYR A 155 9.58 -1.68 25.18
C TYR A 155 10.53 -2.86 24.98
N ILE A 156 10.91 -3.12 23.74
CA ILE A 156 11.91 -4.12 23.38
C ILE A 156 13.06 -3.42 22.68
N GLU A 157 14.27 -3.59 23.22
CA GLU A 157 15.48 -3.00 22.64
C GLU A 157 16.45 -4.08 22.15
N LEU A 158 16.99 -3.88 20.95
CA LEU A 158 18.13 -4.59 20.41
C LEU A 158 19.29 -3.59 20.21
N HIS A 159 20.29 -3.66 21.06
CA HIS A 159 21.50 -2.85 21.01
C HIS A 159 22.68 -3.67 20.49
N ASP A 160 23.16 -3.36 19.29
CA ASP A 160 24.31 -4.05 18.65
C ASP A 160 24.21 -5.59 18.74
N TYR A 161 22.99 -6.10 18.57
CA TYR A 161 22.62 -7.49 18.84
C TYR A 161 22.82 -8.42 17.65
N GLY A 162 22.67 -7.91 16.42
CA GLY A 162 22.46 -8.75 15.24
C GLY A 162 20.98 -8.84 14.88
N VAL A 163 20.49 -10.05 14.59
CA VAL A 163 19.07 -10.25 14.29
C VAL A 163 18.37 -10.69 15.57
N GLY A 164 17.35 -9.95 16.00
CA GLY A 164 16.40 -10.48 16.99
C GLY A 164 15.22 -11.09 16.26
N ASP A 165 15.01 -12.39 16.44
CA ASP A 165 13.96 -13.15 15.79
C ASP A 165 12.73 -13.32 16.68
N HIS A 166 11.53 -13.20 16.09
CA HIS A 166 10.26 -13.64 16.65
C HIS A 166 9.75 -12.86 17.87
N TYR A 167 8.79 -11.95 17.63
CA TYR A 167 8.08 -11.21 18.66
C TYR A 167 6.59 -11.17 18.35
N GLN A 168 5.76 -11.73 19.24
CA GLN A 168 4.30 -11.72 19.09
C GLN A 168 3.62 -10.92 20.18
N PHE A 169 2.61 -10.14 19.79
CA PHE A 169 1.78 -9.34 20.67
C PHE A 169 0.32 -9.57 20.28
N THR A 170 -0.40 -10.38 21.07
CA THR A 170 -1.78 -10.73 20.73
C THR A 170 -2.76 -10.60 21.87
N ASN A 171 -3.97 -10.15 21.54
CA ASN A 171 -5.08 -10.01 22.48
C ASN A 171 -4.72 -9.14 23.70
N LEU A 172 -3.87 -8.12 23.52
CA LEU A 172 -3.50 -7.17 24.55
C LEU A 172 -4.51 -6.02 24.60
N TYR A 173 -4.72 -5.47 25.79
CA TYR A 173 -5.39 -4.19 25.99
C TYR A 173 -4.37 -3.18 26.53
N ILE A 174 -3.88 -2.29 25.66
CA ILE A 174 -2.84 -1.32 26.00
C ILE A 174 -3.48 0.06 26.03
N HIS A 175 -3.56 0.67 27.21
CA HIS A 175 -4.26 1.94 27.34
C HIS A 175 -3.69 2.85 28.41
N ASP A 176 -4.06 4.13 28.36
CA ASP A 176 -3.62 5.13 29.36
C ASP A 176 -2.08 5.16 29.48
N VAL A 177 -1.41 5.23 28.33
CA VAL A 177 0.04 5.39 28.22
C VAL A 177 0.29 6.85 27.82
N ASN A 178 0.56 7.71 28.79
CA ASN A 178 0.63 9.16 28.56
C ASN A 178 2.08 9.65 28.41
N GLY A 179 2.75 9.17 27.37
CA GLY A 179 4.08 9.61 26.97
C GLY A 179 4.23 11.12 26.77
N PRO A 180 5.48 11.62 26.81
CA PRO A 180 5.78 13.00 26.44
C PRO A 180 5.37 13.28 24.99
N ARG A 181 4.90 14.50 24.73
CA ARG A 181 4.50 14.96 23.40
C ARG A 181 5.57 15.93 22.91
N GLY A 182 5.97 15.82 21.65
CA GLY A 182 6.99 16.77 21.19
C GLY A 182 7.74 16.43 19.93
N TYR A 183 7.87 15.16 19.51
CA TYR A 183 8.50 14.79 18.22
C TYR A 183 8.53 13.24 18.07
N ASP A 184 8.70 12.80 16.83
CA ASP A 184 8.85 11.42 16.35
C ASP A 184 9.90 10.55 17.07
N ASN A 185 10.92 11.18 17.67
CA ASN A 185 12.06 10.50 18.31
C ASN A 185 11.96 10.39 19.84
N THR A 186 10.83 10.78 20.43
CA THR A 186 10.60 10.71 21.89
C THR A 186 10.51 9.27 22.41
N THR A 187 10.67 8.28 21.52
CA THR A 187 10.68 6.84 21.74
C THR A 187 9.53 6.35 22.63
N THR A 188 8.32 6.92 22.55
CA THR A 188 7.23 6.67 23.50
C THR A 188 5.98 6.09 22.81
N GLY A 189 5.24 5.18 23.46
CA GLY A 189 4.04 4.59 22.85
C GLY A 189 3.56 3.27 23.48
N GLY A 190 2.57 2.62 22.87
CA GLY A 190 2.03 1.34 23.33
C GLY A 190 3.06 0.21 23.26
N ILE A 191 3.39 -0.23 22.04
CA ILE A 191 4.46 -1.18 21.73
C ILE A 191 5.57 -0.42 21.00
N PHE A 192 6.78 -0.47 21.55
CA PHE A 192 7.94 0.22 20.99
C PHE A 192 9.09 -0.76 20.78
N LEU A 193 9.45 -0.99 19.52
CA LEU A 193 10.56 -1.85 19.10
C LEU A 193 11.74 -0.96 18.71
N HIS A 194 12.84 -1.03 19.46
CA HIS A 194 13.95 -0.10 19.33
C HIS A 194 15.23 -0.83 18.95
N VAL A 195 15.88 -0.42 17.87
CA VAL A 195 17.23 -0.85 17.53
C VAL A 195 18.19 0.31 17.79
N THR A 196 19.21 0.05 18.60
CA THR A 196 20.26 1.01 18.95
C THR A 196 21.65 0.43 18.68
N GLY A 197 22.68 1.25 18.88
CA GLY A 197 24.06 0.86 18.60
C GLY A 197 24.46 1.12 17.15
N THR A 198 25.76 1.00 16.89
CA THR A 198 26.38 1.32 15.59
C THR A 198 27.54 0.39 15.24
N SER A 199 27.81 -0.63 16.06
CA SER A 199 28.97 -1.52 15.92
C SER A 199 28.61 -2.85 15.27
N THR A 200 27.41 -3.37 15.52
CA THR A 200 26.92 -4.64 14.95
C THR A 200 25.62 -4.39 14.17
N PRO A 201 25.56 -4.66 12.86
CA PRO A 201 24.34 -4.50 12.07
C PRO A 201 23.16 -5.19 12.74
N THR A 202 22.16 -4.42 13.17
CA THR A 202 21.07 -4.91 14.01
C THR A 202 19.72 -4.65 13.38
N ARG A 203 18.80 -5.61 13.49
CA ARG A 203 17.41 -5.50 13.02
C ARG A 203 16.49 -6.48 13.75
N PHE A 204 15.20 -6.18 13.72
CA PHE A 204 14.16 -7.13 14.07
C PHE A 204 13.75 -7.99 12.86
N ASN A 205 13.36 -9.23 13.12
CA ASN A 205 12.71 -10.10 12.17
C ASN A 205 11.54 -10.84 12.83
N ASP A 206 10.49 -11.12 12.06
CA ASP A 206 9.30 -11.89 12.49
C ASP A 206 8.54 -11.23 13.65
N ILE A 207 7.84 -10.14 13.34
CA ILE A 207 7.05 -9.37 14.29
C ILE A 207 5.57 -9.51 13.94
N LEU A 208 4.75 -9.93 14.90
CA LEU A 208 3.29 -9.96 14.78
C LEU A 208 2.62 -9.13 15.88
N VAL A 209 1.88 -8.10 15.49
CA VAL A 209 1.00 -7.34 16.38
C VAL A 209 -0.44 -7.56 15.93
N ALA A 210 -1.16 -8.46 16.60
CA ALA A 210 -2.48 -8.91 16.16
C ALA A 210 -3.57 -8.86 17.23
N ASP A 211 -4.79 -8.51 16.83
CA ASP A 211 -5.99 -8.64 17.68
C ASP A 211 -5.91 -7.85 19.01
N ASN A 212 -5.17 -6.73 19.03
CA ASN A 212 -4.99 -5.89 20.21
C ASN A 212 -5.96 -4.70 20.22
N THR A 213 -6.20 -4.16 21.41
CA THR A 213 -6.90 -2.88 21.59
C THR A 213 -5.93 -1.85 22.16
N PHE A 214 -5.80 -0.70 21.48
CA PHE A 214 -5.06 0.47 21.94
C PHE A 214 -6.01 1.61 22.22
N GLU A 215 -5.88 2.26 23.39
CA GLU A 215 -6.77 3.37 23.75
C GLU A 215 -6.03 4.42 24.57
N ARG A 216 -6.16 5.72 24.25
CA ARG A 216 -5.49 6.79 25.01
C ARG A 216 -3.97 6.59 25.12
N THR A 217 -3.33 6.24 24.00
CA THR A 217 -1.87 6.09 23.92
C THR A 217 -1.23 7.34 23.31
N ASP A 218 -0.19 7.82 23.98
CA ASP A 218 0.72 8.88 23.54
C ASP A 218 2.15 8.29 23.57
N TYR A 219 2.98 8.41 22.53
CA TYR A 219 2.80 9.10 21.25
C TYR A 219 2.36 8.13 20.15
N PHE A 220 2.99 6.97 20.04
CA PHE A 220 2.62 5.90 19.10
C PHE A 220 1.71 4.84 19.74
N ALA A 221 0.90 4.14 18.95
CA ALA A 221 0.31 2.87 19.39
C ALA A 221 1.31 1.71 19.19
N VAL A 222 1.87 1.60 17.98
CA VAL A 222 2.86 0.59 17.60
C VAL A 222 3.90 1.24 16.71
N THR A 223 5.18 1.10 17.06
CA THR A 223 6.26 1.63 16.23
C THR A 223 7.53 0.80 16.33
N HIS A 224 8.32 0.88 15.28
CA HIS A 224 9.70 0.42 15.21
C HIS A 224 10.61 1.64 14.99
N TRP A 225 11.80 1.68 15.59
CA TRP A 225 12.79 2.71 15.33
C TRP A 225 14.19 2.10 15.28
N THR A 226 15.07 2.57 14.38
CA THR A 226 16.45 2.04 14.26
C THR A 226 17.50 3.11 13.91
N THR A 227 18.71 2.95 14.46
CA THR A 227 19.93 3.68 14.08
C THR A 227 20.51 3.25 12.72
N TRP A 228 20.14 2.07 12.21
CA TRP A 228 20.65 1.45 10.98
C TRP A 228 19.78 1.80 9.76
N ARG A 229 19.90 3.04 9.28
CA ARG A 229 18.92 3.62 8.35
C ARG A 229 19.45 4.13 7.01
N HIS A 230 20.76 4.26 6.83
CA HIS A 230 21.34 4.94 5.67
C HIS A 230 21.30 4.10 4.40
N ARG A 231 20.68 4.63 3.35
CA ARG A 231 20.68 4.07 1.98
C ARG A 231 20.68 5.17 0.93
N THR A 232 20.90 4.81 -0.33
CA THR A 232 20.98 5.77 -1.44
C THR A 232 19.71 6.59 -1.62
N GLU A 233 18.54 5.99 -1.42
CA GLU A 233 17.22 6.63 -1.55
C GLU A 233 16.88 7.56 -0.38
N LEU A 234 17.63 7.50 0.71
CA LEU A 234 17.51 8.45 1.81
C LEU A 234 18.91 8.99 2.18
N PRO A 235 19.54 9.76 1.28
CA PRO A 235 20.93 10.17 1.44
C PRO A 235 21.01 11.38 2.38
N GLY A 236 21.00 11.15 3.69
CA GLY A 236 21.25 12.21 4.66
C GLY A 236 20.59 11.99 6.01
N ASN A 237 21.07 12.74 7.00
CA ASN A 237 20.40 12.91 8.29
C ASN A 237 19.22 13.87 8.13
N THR A 238 18.18 13.46 7.39
CA THR A 238 17.01 14.31 7.08
C THR A 238 16.21 14.75 8.30
N SER A 239 16.49 14.18 9.48
CA SER A 239 15.82 14.49 10.76
C SER A 239 16.73 15.14 11.81
N GLY A 240 17.97 15.55 11.48
CA GLY A 240 18.87 16.18 12.46
C GLY A 240 19.22 15.30 13.66
N SER A 241 18.91 14.00 13.62
CA SER A 241 19.12 13.05 14.70
C SER A 241 20.61 12.69 14.78
N PRO A 242 21.32 12.99 15.89
CA PRO A 242 22.74 12.69 16.03
C PRO A 242 23.04 11.18 16.12
N TYR A 243 22.02 10.32 16.08
CA TYR A 243 22.09 8.88 16.33
C TYR A 243 22.10 8.01 15.06
N ALA A 244 22.14 8.61 13.88
CA ALA A 244 22.01 7.92 12.60
C ALA A 244 23.37 7.67 11.93
N THR A 245 23.89 6.45 11.99
CA THR A 245 25.22 6.15 11.42
C THR A 245 25.32 4.81 10.68
N GLY A 246 24.39 3.87 10.88
CA GLY A 246 24.47 2.53 10.29
C GLY A 246 23.88 2.43 8.88
N THR A 247 24.47 1.56 8.04
CA THR A 247 23.89 1.14 6.75
C THR A 247 22.51 0.53 6.97
N TRP A 248 21.55 0.79 6.08
CA TRP A 248 20.16 0.34 6.19
C TRP A 248 20.04 -1.16 6.50
N GLN A 249 19.48 -1.47 7.68
CA GLN A 249 19.13 -2.82 8.16
C GLN A 249 17.62 -2.85 8.42
N PRO A 250 16.79 -3.15 7.42
CA PRO A 250 15.35 -3.08 7.57
C PRO A 250 14.81 -4.23 8.41
N ALA A 251 13.76 -3.93 9.19
CA ALA A 251 12.93 -4.96 9.81
C ALA A 251 12.23 -5.79 8.72
N THR A 252 12.14 -7.10 8.93
CA THR A 252 11.53 -8.05 7.98
C THR A 252 10.43 -8.87 8.64
N ASN A 253 9.47 -9.36 7.84
CA ASN A 253 8.33 -10.14 8.33
C ASN A 253 7.56 -9.39 9.44
N PHE A 254 7.28 -8.10 9.22
CA PHE A 254 6.60 -7.24 10.18
C PHE A 254 5.12 -7.09 9.81
N VAL A 255 4.24 -7.62 10.65
CA VAL A 255 2.80 -7.70 10.40
C VAL A 255 2.03 -7.07 11.55
N ILE A 256 1.15 -6.12 11.24
CA ILE A 256 0.26 -5.45 12.17
C ILE A 256 -1.18 -5.60 11.68
N ARG A 257 -1.99 -6.39 12.39
CA ARG A 257 -3.33 -6.75 11.90
C ARG A 257 -4.45 -6.82 12.93
N ASN A 258 -5.69 -6.64 12.49
CA ASN A 258 -6.88 -6.81 13.32
C ASN A 258 -6.86 -5.99 14.64
N ASN A 259 -6.13 -4.88 14.70
CA ASN A 259 -6.07 -4.08 15.91
C ASN A 259 -7.17 -3.00 15.91
N SER A 260 -7.72 -2.72 17.09
CA SER A 260 -8.64 -1.60 17.32
C SER A 260 -7.89 -0.49 18.05
N LEU A 261 -7.79 0.69 17.46
CA LEU A 261 -7.08 1.84 18.01
C LEU A 261 -8.08 2.99 18.20
N ALA A 262 -8.11 3.58 19.39
CA ALA A 262 -9.02 4.68 19.67
C ALA A 262 -8.39 5.79 20.51
N ASP A 263 -8.79 7.03 20.23
CA ASP A 263 -8.34 8.22 20.97
C ASP A 263 -6.80 8.30 21.08
N LEU A 264 -6.12 8.21 19.93
CA LEU A 264 -4.66 8.32 19.86
C LEU A 264 -4.24 9.79 19.95
N GLY A 265 -3.24 10.08 20.79
CA GLY A 265 -2.85 11.47 21.03
C GLY A 265 -2.12 12.10 19.85
N ALA A 266 -1.38 11.27 19.12
CA ALA A 266 -0.52 11.61 18.00
C ALA A 266 -0.62 10.50 16.93
N ASP A 267 0.49 9.85 16.59
CA ASP A 267 0.61 8.79 15.59
C ASP A 267 0.08 7.43 16.07
N GLY A 268 -0.25 6.56 15.13
CA GLY A 268 -0.78 5.23 15.42
C GLY A 268 0.20 4.10 15.15
N ILE A 269 0.03 3.49 13.98
CA ILE A 269 0.81 2.38 13.45
C ILE A 269 1.89 2.94 12.52
N HIS A 270 3.14 2.61 12.84
CA HIS A 270 4.29 3.10 12.10
C HIS A 270 5.29 1.97 11.81
N THR A 271 5.44 1.60 10.53
CA THR A 271 6.45 0.61 10.08
C THR A 271 7.66 1.32 9.49
N HIS A 272 8.48 1.90 10.36
CA HIS A 272 9.74 2.56 10.05
C HIS A 272 10.81 1.56 9.56
N HIS A 273 11.62 1.89 8.56
CA HIS A 273 12.77 1.09 8.08
C HIS A 273 12.46 -0.40 7.92
N SER A 274 11.60 -0.76 6.97
CA SER A 274 11.12 -2.13 6.82
C SER A 274 11.09 -2.60 5.37
N VAL A 275 11.07 -3.92 5.16
CA VAL A 275 10.85 -4.56 3.86
C VAL A 275 9.66 -5.49 3.99
N GLY A 276 8.66 -5.31 3.12
CA GLY A 276 7.48 -6.17 3.04
C GLY A 276 6.56 -6.09 4.26
N ALA A 277 6.56 -4.97 5.00
CA ALA A 277 5.70 -4.82 6.16
C ALA A 277 4.21 -4.80 5.74
N ILE A 278 3.35 -5.47 6.51
CA ILE A 278 1.91 -5.59 6.23
C ILE A 278 1.12 -4.93 7.36
N MET A 279 0.30 -3.94 7.03
CA MET A 279 -0.64 -3.28 7.92
C MET A 279 -2.05 -3.53 7.41
N GLU A 280 -2.80 -4.43 8.06
CA GLU A 280 -4.09 -4.84 7.53
C GLU A 280 -5.22 -5.05 8.54
N HIS A 281 -6.47 -4.77 8.13
CA HIS A 281 -7.64 -5.00 8.98
C HIS A 281 -7.61 -4.25 10.32
N ASN A 282 -6.88 -3.14 10.42
CA ASN A 282 -6.88 -2.29 11.61
C ASN A 282 -7.99 -1.24 11.52
N VAL A 283 -8.58 -0.88 12.65
CA VAL A 283 -9.57 0.20 12.76
C VAL A 283 -9.02 1.28 13.67
N VAL A 284 -8.92 2.51 13.16
CA VAL A 284 -8.50 3.69 13.92
C VAL A 284 -9.67 4.66 14.05
N ASN A 285 -10.07 4.93 15.29
CA ASN A 285 -11.15 5.85 15.66
C ASN A 285 -10.62 6.98 16.53
N GLY A 286 -10.39 8.15 15.93
CA GLY A 286 -9.87 9.31 16.62
C GLY A 286 -8.35 9.22 16.78
N HIS A 287 -7.64 10.03 16.02
CA HIS A 287 -6.19 10.18 16.11
C HIS A 287 -5.81 11.66 16.16
N THR A 288 -4.58 11.93 16.58
CA THR A 288 -4.10 13.30 16.76
C THR A 288 -4.98 14.10 17.74
N THR A 289 -5.60 13.43 18.72
CA THR A 289 -6.63 14.05 19.58
C THR A 289 -6.05 14.97 20.66
N ARG A 290 -4.74 14.86 20.94
CA ARG A 290 -4.08 15.54 22.05
C ARG A 290 -2.84 16.36 21.64
N ASP A 291 -2.30 16.14 20.45
CA ASP A 291 -1.21 16.94 19.85
C ASP A 291 -1.68 17.60 18.52
N VAL A 292 -2.85 18.24 18.56
CA VAL A 292 -3.58 18.73 17.38
C VAL A 292 -2.82 19.75 16.51
N ASN A 293 -1.80 20.41 17.06
CA ASN A 293 -1.07 21.48 16.37
C ASN A 293 0.19 20.99 15.64
N ARG A 294 0.43 19.67 15.64
CA ARG A 294 1.59 19.04 15.01
C ARG A 294 1.15 18.00 13.99
N CYS A 295 2.13 17.54 13.22
CA CYS A 295 1.96 16.69 12.06
C CYS A 295 2.03 15.22 12.50
N HIS A 296 0.92 14.49 12.31
CA HIS A 296 0.77 13.09 12.75
C HIS A 296 -0.15 12.33 11.80
N VAL A 297 0.12 11.04 11.63
CA VAL A 297 -0.66 10.14 10.77
C VAL A 297 -0.91 8.82 11.50
N PRO A 298 -2.15 8.27 11.45
CA PRO A 298 -2.49 7.09 12.23
C PRO A 298 -1.95 5.79 11.64
N ILE A 299 -1.71 5.69 10.33
CA ILE A 299 -1.14 4.50 9.67
C ILE A 299 -0.20 4.96 8.55
N TYR A 300 1.09 4.66 8.69
CA TYR A 300 2.08 5.09 7.69
C TYR A 300 3.36 4.26 7.72
N ASN A 301 4.16 4.42 6.66
CA ASN A 301 5.48 3.82 6.53
C ASN A 301 6.54 4.87 6.16
N TRP A 302 7.75 4.68 6.69
CA TRP A 302 8.90 5.55 6.42
C TRP A 302 10.12 4.72 6.05
N ASN A 303 10.78 5.10 4.96
CA ASN A 303 11.98 4.48 4.40
C ASN A 303 11.83 2.95 4.27
N ALA A 304 10.76 2.54 3.59
CA ALA A 304 10.35 1.15 3.45
C ALA A 304 10.28 0.69 1.99
N ASP A 305 10.48 -0.61 1.78
CA ASP A 305 10.30 -1.26 0.49
C ASP A 305 9.13 -2.25 0.57
N ASP A 306 8.30 -2.29 -0.47
CA ASP A 306 7.24 -3.29 -0.65
C ASP A 306 6.22 -3.34 0.51
N ALA A 307 6.03 -2.23 1.23
CA ALA A 307 5.04 -2.12 2.30
C ALA A 307 3.61 -2.28 1.73
N LEU A 308 2.74 -2.97 2.46
CA LEU A 308 1.35 -3.22 2.07
C LEU A 308 0.39 -2.75 3.17
N ILE A 309 -0.35 -1.67 2.88
CA ILE A 309 -1.42 -1.15 3.74
C ILE A 309 -2.77 -1.53 3.12
N GLN A 310 -3.52 -2.43 3.75
CA GLN A 310 -4.79 -2.90 3.17
C GLN A 310 -5.92 -3.21 4.15
N PHE A 311 -7.17 -3.03 3.71
CA PHE A 311 -8.36 -3.37 4.51
C PHE A 311 -8.48 -2.64 5.84
N ASN A 312 -7.81 -1.49 6.01
CA ASN A 312 -7.91 -0.68 7.21
C ASN A 312 -9.09 0.29 7.13
N GLU A 313 -9.64 0.67 8.28
CA GLU A 313 -10.62 1.74 8.44
C GLU A 313 -10.04 2.85 9.33
N VAL A 314 -10.06 4.10 8.86
CA VAL A 314 -9.48 5.24 9.60
C VAL A 314 -10.42 6.43 9.60
N TYR A 315 -10.76 6.94 10.77
CA TYR A 315 -11.65 8.09 10.92
C TYR A 315 -11.42 8.92 12.17
N GLY A 316 -11.95 10.14 12.15
CA GLY A 316 -11.97 11.03 13.31
C GLY A 316 -10.66 11.75 13.61
N GLY A 317 -9.75 11.89 12.64
CA GLY A 317 -8.54 12.70 12.77
C GLY A 317 -8.82 14.18 13.06
N MET A 318 -8.03 14.78 13.97
CA MET A 318 -8.27 16.13 14.50
C MET A 318 -7.12 17.14 14.28
N GLY A 319 -5.99 16.72 13.69
CA GLY A 319 -4.80 17.55 13.53
C GLY A 319 -4.98 18.74 12.58
N THR A 320 -4.07 19.72 12.67
CA THR A 320 -4.00 20.90 11.77
C THR A 320 -2.83 20.86 10.79
N CYS A 321 -1.93 19.89 10.96
CA CYS A 321 -0.83 19.59 10.07
C CYS A 321 -0.85 18.07 9.84
N ASP A 322 -0.61 17.62 8.62
CA ASP A 322 -0.90 16.25 8.20
C ASP A 322 -2.28 15.80 8.70
N SER A 323 -2.36 14.71 9.46
CA SER A 323 -3.63 14.14 9.95
C SER A 323 -4.52 13.60 8.83
N THR A 324 -3.90 13.26 7.70
CA THR A 324 -4.46 12.36 6.69
C THR A 324 -4.64 10.97 7.29
N ALA A 325 -5.48 10.15 6.67
CA ALA A 325 -5.71 8.77 7.12
C ALA A 325 -4.47 7.88 6.93
N PHE A 326 -3.71 8.12 5.87
CA PHE A 326 -2.54 7.33 5.48
C PHE A 326 -1.40 8.24 5.04
N ASP A 327 -0.17 7.73 5.13
CA ASP A 327 1.00 8.42 4.60
C ASP A 327 2.04 7.46 4.00
N PHE A 328 2.52 7.85 2.82
CA PHE A 328 3.79 7.39 2.28
C PHE A 328 4.83 8.47 2.55
N ASP A 329 5.46 8.38 3.72
CA ASP A 329 6.51 9.29 4.14
C ASP A 329 7.82 9.03 3.33
N GLY A 330 8.93 9.64 3.72
CA GLY A 330 10.16 9.65 2.98
C GLY A 330 10.77 8.29 2.66
N GLY A 331 11.22 8.12 1.42
CA GLY A 331 12.05 6.98 1.00
C GLY A 331 11.29 5.69 0.78
N ASN A 332 10.05 5.74 0.29
CA ASN A 332 9.22 4.56 0.09
C ASN A 332 9.27 4.03 -1.36
N ILE A 333 9.54 2.74 -1.51
CA ILE A 333 9.71 2.10 -2.82
C ILE A 333 8.72 0.95 -2.97
N ARG A 334 7.91 0.96 -4.04
CA ARG A 334 6.90 -0.08 -4.34
C ARG A 334 5.89 -0.32 -3.21
N ALA A 335 5.65 0.68 -2.36
CA ALA A 335 4.61 0.61 -1.34
C ALA A 335 3.22 0.57 -1.98
N THR A 336 2.29 -0.19 -1.40
CA THR A 336 0.93 -0.37 -1.90
C THR A 336 -0.10 -0.05 -0.83
N LEU A 337 -1.00 0.90 -1.12
CA LEU A 337 -2.19 1.23 -0.32
C LEU A 337 -3.43 0.73 -1.07
N GLN A 338 -4.12 -0.30 -0.56
CA GLN A 338 -5.27 -0.88 -1.25
C GLN A 338 -6.42 -1.33 -0.36
N TYR A 339 -7.65 -1.21 -0.85
CA TYR A 339 -8.84 -1.72 -0.16
C TYR A 339 -9.12 -1.09 1.22
N ASN A 340 -8.62 0.12 1.46
CA ASN A 340 -8.84 0.84 2.71
C ASN A 340 -10.07 1.76 2.62
N TYR A 341 -10.67 2.02 3.77
CA TYR A 341 -11.76 2.98 3.92
C TYR A 341 -11.34 4.11 4.88
N SER A 342 -11.37 5.34 4.41
CA SER A 342 -11.17 6.51 5.28
C SER A 342 -12.41 7.39 5.27
N HIS A 343 -12.72 7.99 6.42
CA HIS A 343 -13.78 8.98 6.45
C HIS A 343 -13.64 9.98 7.58
N ASN A 344 -14.09 11.20 7.33
CA ASN A 344 -14.18 12.27 8.32
C ASN A 344 -12.86 12.56 9.06
N ASN A 345 -11.71 12.31 8.42
CA ASN A 345 -10.41 12.75 8.92
C ASN A 345 -10.21 14.20 8.54
N LYS A 346 -9.79 15.05 9.49
CA LYS A 346 -9.59 16.47 9.23
C LYS A 346 -8.49 16.76 8.21
N GLY A 347 -7.40 16.00 8.24
CA GLY A 347 -6.24 16.23 7.38
C GLY A 347 -6.37 15.68 5.97
N GLY A 348 -7.27 14.72 5.74
CA GLY A 348 -7.54 14.19 4.41
C GLY A 348 -7.35 12.68 4.29
N PHE A 349 -7.06 12.19 3.08
CA PHE A 349 -6.95 10.76 2.80
C PHE A 349 -5.49 10.29 2.81
N LEU A 350 -4.63 10.89 2.01
CA LEU A 350 -3.26 10.42 1.84
C LEU A 350 -2.27 11.59 1.77
N THR A 351 -1.26 11.53 2.64
CA THR A 351 -0.02 12.27 2.45
C THR A 351 0.96 11.42 1.64
N ILE A 352 1.66 12.06 0.70
CA ILE A 352 2.84 11.50 0.08
C ILE A 352 3.94 12.52 0.36
N CYS A 353 4.80 12.18 1.31
CA CYS A 353 5.81 13.07 1.85
C CYS A 353 7.21 12.51 1.58
N GLU A 354 8.17 13.38 1.27
CA GLU A 354 9.50 12.93 0.90
C GLU A 354 10.65 13.69 1.54
N ALA A 355 11.05 13.22 2.71
CA ALA A 355 12.47 13.15 2.99
C ALA A 355 13.06 12.00 2.16
N GLY A 356 13.81 12.27 1.08
CA GLY A 356 14.44 11.23 0.24
C GLY A 356 13.73 10.99 -1.10
N THR A 357 13.98 9.84 -1.74
CA THR A 357 13.38 9.42 -3.02
C THR A 357 12.33 8.34 -2.80
N SER A 358 11.08 8.66 -3.11
CA SER A 358 9.97 7.70 -3.15
C SER A 358 9.62 7.34 -4.59
N ARG A 359 9.40 6.05 -4.90
CA ARG A 359 9.12 5.62 -6.28
C ARG A 359 8.29 4.35 -6.42
N ASP A 360 7.61 4.23 -7.56
CA ASP A 360 6.84 3.05 -7.98
C ASP A 360 5.72 2.64 -7.00
N ASN A 361 5.25 3.58 -6.18
CA ASN A 361 4.20 3.34 -5.19
C ASN A 361 2.82 3.22 -5.87
N VAL A 362 1.91 2.50 -5.24
CA VAL A 362 0.57 2.20 -5.78
C VAL A 362 -0.51 2.53 -4.75
N VAL A 363 -1.54 3.26 -5.18
CA VAL A 363 -2.73 3.57 -4.39
C VAL A 363 -3.96 3.14 -5.17
N ARG A 364 -4.65 2.09 -4.73
CA ARG A 364 -5.73 1.50 -5.54
C ARG A 364 -6.92 0.94 -4.78
N TYR A 365 -8.11 0.99 -5.40
CA TYR A 365 -9.32 0.40 -4.83
C TYR A 365 -9.62 0.84 -3.40
N ASN A 366 -9.23 2.05 -3.01
CA ASN A 366 -9.58 2.63 -1.72
C ASN A 366 -10.86 3.46 -1.87
N ILE A 367 -11.54 3.67 -0.73
CA ILE A 367 -12.71 4.54 -0.63
C ILE A 367 -12.39 5.60 0.41
N SER A 368 -12.58 6.87 0.06
CA SER A 368 -12.52 7.99 1.00
C SER A 368 -13.83 8.78 0.98
N GLN A 369 -14.38 9.02 2.16
CA GLN A 369 -15.67 9.67 2.35
C GLN A 369 -15.55 10.87 3.29
N ASN A 370 -15.75 12.08 2.75
CA ASN A 370 -15.78 13.33 3.52
C ASN A 370 -14.53 13.58 4.37
N ASP A 371 -13.37 13.08 3.93
CA ASP A 371 -12.09 13.54 4.46
C ASP A 371 -11.83 15.00 4.06
N GLY A 372 -11.17 15.73 4.96
CA GLY A 372 -11.00 17.18 4.92
C GLY A 372 -9.68 17.65 4.33
N ASP A 373 -9.39 18.94 4.53
CA ASP A 373 -8.15 19.68 4.22
C ASP A 373 -7.41 19.29 2.92
N GLU A 374 -6.63 18.20 2.92
CA GLU A 374 -5.88 17.73 1.76
C GLU A 374 -6.20 16.26 1.46
N LEU A 375 -7.14 16.00 0.54
CA LEU A 375 -7.44 14.62 0.16
C LEU A 375 -6.19 13.89 -0.34
N PHE A 376 -5.39 14.59 -1.15
CA PHE A 376 -4.03 14.20 -1.49
C PHE A 376 -3.08 15.36 -1.19
N SER A 377 -2.14 15.14 -0.27
CA SER A 377 -1.02 16.04 -0.01
C SER A 377 0.22 15.54 -0.76
N LEU A 378 0.69 16.33 -1.74
CA LEU A 378 1.87 16.07 -2.57
C LEU A 378 2.86 17.24 -2.43
N VAL A 379 3.23 17.56 -1.19
CA VAL A 379 3.92 18.81 -0.84
C VAL A 379 5.28 18.62 -0.18
N CYS A 380 5.88 17.45 -0.27
CA CYS A 380 7.23 17.23 0.23
C CYS A 380 8.02 16.36 -0.78
N GLY A 381 9.01 16.92 -1.49
CA GLY A 381 10.11 16.25 -2.24
C GLY A 381 9.91 15.74 -3.70
N THR A 382 10.66 14.68 -4.09
CA THR A 382 10.83 14.11 -5.48
C THR A 382 10.20 12.71 -5.72
N GLU A 383 8.89 12.61 -6.01
CA GLU A 383 8.28 11.30 -6.28
C GLU A 383 8.57 10.85 -7.71
N ASP A 384 8.71 9.54 -7.93
CA ASP A 384 8.75 9.00 -9.28
C ASP A 384 7.75 7.87 -9.47
N ASN A 385 6.87 8.01 -10.46
CA ASN A 385 5.97 6.95 -10.92
C ASN A 385 4.99 6.41 -9.86
N THR A 386 4.48 7.25 -8.95
CA THR A 386 3.37 6.84 -8.07
C THR A 386 2.07 6.70 -8.89
N GLN A 387 1.44 5.54 -8.83
CA GLN A 387 0.22 5.22 -9.57
C GLN A 387 -0.99 5.20 -8.63
N ILE A 388 -1.95 6.09 -8.88
CA ILE A 388 -3.17 6.25 -8.09
C ILE A 388 -4.36 5.87 -8.96
N TYR A 389 -4.94 4.68 -8.77
CA TYR A 389 -5.97 4.21 -9.68
C TYR A 389 -7.14 3.43 -9.08
N ASN A 390 -8.30 3.49 -9.75
CA ASN A 390 -9.49 2.75 -9.33
C ASN A 390 -9.90 3.03 -7.87
N ASN A 391 -9.67 4.24 -7.37
CA ASN A 391 -10.17 4.66 -6.06
C ASN A 391 -11.51 5.41 -6.22
N THR A 392 -12.30 5.48 -5.16
CA THR A 392 -13.55 6.28 -5.11
C THR A 392 -13.47 7.31 -3.99
N PHE A 393 -13.55 8.58 -4.37
CA PHE A 393 -13.50 9.74 -3.48
C PHE A 393 -14.86 10.42 -3.47
N TYR A 394 -15.40 10.68 -2.28
CA TYR A 394 -16.71 11.29 -2.12
C TYR A 394 -16.67 12.47 -1.16
N LEU A 395 -17.07 13.65 -1.64
CA LEU A 395 -17.21 14.86 -0.86
C LEU A 395 -18.65 15.37 -0.99
N ARG A 396 -19.40 15.44 0.12
CA ARG A 396 -20.72 16.08 0.14
C ARG A 396 -20.88 17.08 1.27
N ASN A 397 -20.56 16.65 2.47
CA ASN A 397 -20.61 17.47 3.67
C ASN A 397 -19.31 17.22 4.46
N PRO A 398 -18.13 17.56 3.88
CA PRO A 398 -16.91 17.47 4.65
C PRO A 398 -17.04 18.38 5.87
N ALA A 399 -16.73 17.85 7.05
CA ALA A 399 -16.77 18.62 8.29
C ALA A 399 -15.71 19.74 8.31
N TYR A 400 -14.72 19.65 7.41
CA TYR A 400 -13.56 20.51 7.34
C TYR A 400 -13.39 21.02 5.91
N THR A 401 -13.53 22.33 5.72
CA THR A 401 -13.36 23.03 4.43
C THR A 401 -12.47 24.28 4.62
N PRO A 402 -11.73 24.73 3.60
CA PRO A 402 -11.71 24.20 2.23
C PRO A 402 -11.01 22.84 2.12
N VAL A 403 -11.44 22.00 1.18
CA VAL A 403 -10.78 20.74 0.81
C VAL A 403 -10.01 20.94 -0.50
N ARG A 404 -8.71 20.69 -0.47
CA ARG A 404 -7.86 20.56 -1.65
C ARG A 404 -7.90 19.09 -2.06
N ILE A 405 -8.59 18.78 -3.16
CA ILE A 405 -8.65 17.40 -3.69
C ILE A 405 -7.25 16.92 -4.05
N VAL A 406 -6.43 17.82 -4.61
CA VAL A 406 -5.00 17.62 -4.77
C VAL A 406 -4.31 18.88 -4.30
N ASN A 407 -3.30 18.73 -3.47
CA ASN A 407 -2.36 19.77 -3.11
C ASN A 407 -0.96 19.43 -3.63
N ASN A 408 -0.62 19.92 -4.82
CA ASN A 408 0.70 19.78 -5.45
C ASN A 408 1.39 21.14 -5.59
N THR A 409 1.50 21.89 -4.49
CA THR A 409 2.13 23.23 -4.50
C THR A 409 3.65 23.19 -4.66
N ASN A 410 4.28 22.03 -4.44
CA ASN A 410 5.69 21.83 -4.74
C ASN A 410 6.00 21.71 -6.24
N SER A 411 4.98 21.73 -7.09
CA SER A 411 5.12 21.64 -8.54
C SER A 411 5.76 20.33 -9.02
N SER A 412 5.46 19.22 -8.36
CA SER A 412 5.80 17.87 -8.84
C SER A 412 5.26 17.70 -10.26
N GLY A 413 6.12 17.22 -11.17
CA GLY A 413 5.85 17.13 -12.60
C GLY A 413 5.06 15.87 -13.02
N ALA A 414 4.81 15.71 -14.32
CA ALA A 414 3.91 14.68 -14.85
C ALA A 414 4.36 13.22 -14.58
N GLY A 415 5.65 13.02 -14.30
CA GLY A 415 6.22 11.72 -13.95
C GLY A 415 5.97 11.29 -12.49
N HIS A 416 5.64 12.22 -11.60
CA HIS A 416 5.63 11.99 -10.14
C HIS A 416 4.41 11.19 -9.69
N ALA A 417 3.21 11.64 -10.05
CA ALA A 417 1.96 10.98 -9.73
C ALA A 417 1.04 10.88 -10.94
N LYS A 418 0.42 9.70 -11.09
CA LYS A 418 -0.41 9.33 -12.23
C LYS A 418 -1.76 8.82 -11.77
N PHE A 419 -2.84 9.50 -12.15
CA PHE A 419 -4.20 9.20 -11.75
C PHE A 419 -4.96 8.47 -12.85
N TYR A 420 -5.44 7.26 -12.60
CA TYR A 420 -6.18 6.46 -13.57
C TYR A 420 -7.50 5.90 -13.02
N ASN A 421 -8.55 5.86 -13.82
CA ASN A 421 -9.79 5.13 -13.47
C ASN A 421 -10.43 5.52 -12.13
N ASN A 422 -10.06 6.64 -11.50
CA ASN A 422 -10.63 7.03 -10.21
C ASN A 422 -12.00 7.67 -10.44
N ILE A 423 -12.86 7.64 -9.42
CA ILE A 423 -14.08 8.44 -9.37
C ILE A 423 -13.93 9.50 -8.28
N PHE A 424 -14.00 10.77 -8.68
CA PHE A 424 -14.14 11.91 -7.80
C PHE A 424 -15.60 12.38 -7.85
N TYR A 425 -16.36 12.09 -6.81
CA TYR A 425 -17.73 12.55 -6.63
C TYR A 425 -17.68 13.76 -5.69
N VAL A 426 -17.90 14.96 -6.24
CA VAL A 426 -17.98 16.20 -5.47
C VAL A 426 -19.40 16.70 -5.54
N ASP A 427 -20.13 16.64 -4.43
CA ASP A 427 -21.56 16.92 -4.42
C ASP A 427 -21.85 18.35 -4.94
N PRO A 428 -22.80 18.51 -5.87
CA PRO A 428 -23.14 19.81 -6.44
C PRO A 428 -23.71 20.82 -5.43
N THR A 429 -24.01 20.43 -4.19
CA THR A 429 -24.36 21.38 -3.12
C THR A 429 -23.15 22.13 -2.54
N LEU A 430 -21.92 21.68 -2.80
CA LEU A 430 -20.69 22.38 -2.41
C LEU A 430 -20.42 23.57 -3.32
N THR A 431 -19.61 24.52 -2.85
CA THR A 431 -19.18 25.69 -3.64
C THR A 431 -17.70 25.62 -4.01
N THR A 432 -17.31 26.38 -5.04
CA THR A 432 -15.92 26.48 -5.49
C THR A 432 -14.98 27.16 -4.49
N SER A 433 -15.50 27.75 -3.41
CA SER A 433 -14.69 28.22 -2.28
C SER A 433 -14.45 27.14 -1.23
N GLN A 434 -15.23 26.05 -1.25
CA GLN A 434 -15.11 24.94 -0.32
C GLN A 434 -14.23 23.81 -0.85
N VAL A 435 -14.03 23.72 -2.17
CA VAL A 435 -13.26 22.64 -2.79
C VAL A 435 -12.41 23.19 -3.93
N THR A 436 -11.15 22.76 -4.03
CA THR A 436 -10.21 23.16 -5.10
C THR A 436 -9.28 22.01 -5.52
N TYR A 437 -8.63 22.20 -6.67
CA TYR A 437 -7.42 21.48 -7.05
C TYR A 437 -6.25 22.47 -7.13
N SER A 438 -5.10 22.13 -6.54
CA SER A 438 -3.89 22.94 -6.53
C SER A 438 -2.74 22.16 -7.19
N GLY A 439 -2.18 22.69 -8.28
CA GLY A 439 -1.05 22.05 -8.98
C GLY A 439 -1.37 20.74 -9.72
N ALA A 440 -2.65 20.36 -9.82
CA ALA A 440 -3.07 19.10 -10.44
C ALA A 440 -2.79 19.01 -11.95
N THR A 441 -2.74 20.14 -12.66
CA THR A 441 -2.47 20.19 -14.11
C THR A 441 -1.04 19.78 -14.47
N GLY A 442 -0.12 19.77 -13.51
CA GLY A 442 1.24 19.27 -13.68
C GLY A 442 1.35 17.75 -13.66
N LEU A 443 0.31 17.04 -13.24
CA LEU A 443 0.29 15.59 -13.06
C LEU A 443 -0.35 14.85 -14.25
N THR A 444 -0.23 13.52 -14.30
CA THR A 444 -0.83 12.70 -15.35
C THR A 444 -2.23 12.23 -14.97
N TRP A 445 -3.20 12.39 -15.88
CA TRP A 445 -4.61 11.98 -15.66
C TRP A 445 -5.17 11.26 -16.88
N ASN A 446 -5.71 10.06 -16.72
CA ASN A 446 -6.41 9.34 -17.79
C ASN A 446 -7.61 8.53 -17.24
N ALA A 447 -8.74 8.55 -17.95
CA ALA A 447 -9.94 7.78 -17.64
C ALA A 447 -10.50 7.97 -16.22
N ASN A 448 -10.30 9.14 -15.60
CA ASN A 448 -10.95 9.47 -14.33
C ASN A 448 -12.36 10.05 -14.59
N THR A 449 -13.25 9.83 -13.62
CA THR A 449 -14.60 10.42 -13.58
C THR A 449 -14.62 11.55 -12.56
N PHE A 450 -15.07 12.74 -12.98
CA PHE A 450 -15.27 13.91 -12.13
C PHE A 450 -16.75 14.27 -12.17
N TYR A 451 -17.51 13.96 -11.12
CA TYR A 451 -18.95 14.15 -11.10
C TYR A 451 -19.39 15.20 -10.08
N GLY A 452 -20.36 16.02 -10.46
CA GLY A 452 -21.01 17.01 -9.61
C GLY A 452 -20.40 18.40 -9.77
N LEU A 453 -19.89 18.99 -8.69
CA LEU A 453 -19.19 20.28 -8.74
C LEU A 453 -17.83 20.13 -9.42
N HIS A 454 -17.52 21.05 -10.33
CA HIS A 454 -16.23 21.15 -11.02
C HIS A 454 -15.44 22.37 -10.53
N PRO A 455 -14.65 22.25 -9.46
CA PRO A 455 -13.91 23.37 -8.87
C PRO A 455 -12.71 23.82 -9.72
N SER A 456 -12.15 24.98 -9.38
CA SER A 456 -10.96 25.52 -10.03
C SER A 456 -9.76 24.56 -9.92
N GLY A 457 -8.96 24.52 -10.99
CA GLY A 457 -7.75 23.69 -11.08
C GLY A 457 -8.01 22.24 -11.49
N GLU A 458 -9.27 21.83 -11.70
CA GLU A 458 -9.60 20.46 -12.12
C GLU A 458 -8.88 20.10 -13.44
N PRO A 459 -8.19 18.94 -13.50
CA PRO A 459 -7.44 18.55 -14.68
C PRO A 459 -8.37 18.21 -15.86
N THR A 460 -7.89 18.47 -17.09
CA THR A 460 -8.62 18.13 -18.32
C THR A 460 -8.57 16.63 -18.60
N GLY A 461 -7.39 15.99 -18.46
CA GLY A 461 -7.16 14.54 -18.54
C GLY A 461 -7.58 13.86 -19.87
N THR A 462 -6.92 12.77 -20.26
CA THR A 462 -7.39 11.95 -21.40
C THR A 462 -8.57 11.08 -20.96
N ASN A 463 -9.55 10.79 -21.83
CA ASN A 463 -10.72 9.96 -21.54
C ASN A 463 -11.52 10.37 -20.29
N LYS A 464 -11.46 11.65 -19.89
CA LYS A 464 -12.22 12.20 -18.77
C LYS A 464 -13.71 11.96 -18.96
N SER A 465 -14.38 11.54 -17.89
CA SER A 465 -15.85 11.47 -17.82
C SER A 465 -16.36 12.47 -16.79
N THR A 466 -17.51 13.08 -17.08
CA THR A 466 -18.27 13.90 -16.12
C THR A 466 -19.64 13.34 -15.80
N ALA A 467 -19.92 12.11 -16.26
CA ALA A 467 -21.20 11.46 -16.07
C ALA A 467 -21.37 10.93 -14.63
N ASN A 468 -22.60 10.89 -14.15
CA ASN A 468 -22.93 10.33 -12.84
C ASN A 468 -22.50 8.85 -12.79
N PRO A 469 -21.70 8.42 -11.81
CA PRO A 469 -21.30 7.03 -11.66
C PRO A 469 -22.45 6.10 -11.24
N ASN A 470 -23.64 6.60 -10.91
CA ASN A 470 -24.82 5.83 -10.52
C ASN A 470 -24.52 4.85 -9.38
N PHE A 471 -23.98 5.38 -8.28
CA PHE A 471 -23.78 4.63 -7.04
C PHE A 471 -25.11 4.22 -6.40
N THR A 472 -25.13 3.10 -5.69
CA THR A 472 -26.31 2.58 -4.98
C THR A 472 -26.87 3.54 -3.93
N SER A 473 -26.00 4.07 -3.05
CA SER A 473 -26.37 4.96 -1.95
C SER A 473 -25.12 5.69 -1.40
N PRO A 474 -24.51 6.60 -2.17
CA PRO A 474 -23.23 7.20 -1.79
C PRO A 474 -23.36 8.01 -0.50
N GLY A 475 -22.33 7.93 0.36
CA GLY A 475 -22.32 8.56 1.69
C GLY A 475 -22.79 7.68 2.85
N THR A 476 -23.24 6.43 2.61
CA THR A 476 -23.71 5.51 3.65
C THR A 476 -22.70 4.41 4.00
N GLY A 477 -21.41 4.74 3.92
CA GLY A 477 -20.30 3.78 4.08
C GLY A 477 -19.92 3.06 2.80
N PRO A 478 -18.95 2.12 2.84
CA PRO A 478 -18.34 1.52 1.64
C PRO A 478 -19.36 0.98 0.63
N ASN A 479 -20.32 0.17 1.10
CA ASN A 479 -21.35 -0.45 0.24
C ASN A 479 -22.24 0.56 -0.51
N GLY A 480 -22.27 1.81 -0.06
CA GLY A 480 -22.96 2.90 -0.76
C GLY A 480 -22.32 3.28 -2.10
N TYR A 481 -21.06 2.91 -2.32
CA TYR A 481 -20.27 3.25 -3.52
C TYR A 481 -20.22 2.15 -4.57
N GLN A 482 -21.02 1.09 -4.43
CA GLN A 482 -21.15 0.11 -5.49
C GLN A 482 -21.86 0.73 -6.69
N LEU A 483 -21.27 0.56 -7.87
CA LEU A 483 -21.89 0.91 -9.14
C LEU A 483 -23.17 0.09 -9.38
N THR A 484 -24.13 0.69 -10.07
CA THR A 484 -25.37 0.03 -10.51
C THR A 484 -25.36 -0.31 -12.00
N ALA A 485 -26.31 -1.14 -12.42
CA ALA A 485 -26.52 -1.48 -13.82
C ALA A 485 -26.70 -0.22 -14.68
N GLY A 486 -26.00 -0.13 -15.81
CA GLY A 486 -26.06 1.03 -16.71
C GLY A 486 -25.23 2.23 -16.23
N SER A 487 -24.40 2.08 -15.20
CA SER A 487 -23.44 3.11 -14.84
C SER A 487 -22.49 3.45 -16.01
N PRO A 488 -22.27 4.73 -16.32
CA PRO A 488 -21.23 5.18 -17.26
C PRO A 488 -19.80 4.81 -16.85
N ALA A 489 -19.58 4.42 -15.59
CA ALA A 489 -18.29 3.97 -15.11
C ALA A 489 -17.99 2.51 -15.50
N LEU A 490 -18.96 1.75 -15.99
CA LEU A 490 -18.76 0.36 -16.41
C LEU A 490 -17.90 0.30 -17.68
N GLN A 491 -16.88 -0.58 -17.66
CA GLN A 491 -15.99 -0.86 -18.78
C GLN A 491 -15.38 0.38 -19.47
N SER A 492 -15.21 1.48 -18.73
CA SER A 492 -14.76 2.76 -19.30
C SER A 492 -13.39 3.18 -18.78
N GLY A 493 -12.73 2.37 -17.97
CA GLY A 493 -11.35 2.58 -17.53
C GLY A 493 -10.31 2.16 -18.59
N ILE A 494 -9.04 2.43 -18.28
CA ILE A 494 -7.88 1.87 -18.99
C ILE A 494 -7.34 0.64 -18.27
N VAL A 495 -6.70 -0.26 -19.01
CA VAL A 495 -6.03 -1.42 -18.41
C VAL A 495 -4.75 -0.96 -17.72
N VAL A 496 -4.59 -1.33 -16.45
CA VAL A 496 -3.38 -1.06 -15.67
C VAL A 496 -2.64 -2.37 -15.47
N ALA A 497 -1.34 -2.40 -15.77
CA ALA A 497 -0.49 -3.56 -15.55
C ALA A 497 -0.44 -3.89 -14.06
N GLY A 498 -0.55 -5.17 -13.69
CA GLY A 498 -0.43 -5.58 -12.29
C GLY A 498 -1.51 -4.97 -11.38
N ASN A 499 -2.72 -4.76 -11.89
CA ASN A 499 -3.87 -4.16 -11.18
C ASN A 499 -4.35 -4.91 -9.92
N GLY A 500 -3.62 -5.90 -9.40
CA GLY A 500 -3.98 -6.62 -8.17
C GLY A 500 -5.06 -7.68 -8.35
N GLY A 501 -5.71 -7.72 -9.51
CA GLY A 501 -6.66 -8.77 -9.89
C GLY A 501 -8.01 -8.73 -9.20
N ARG A 502 -8.23 -7.86 -8.20
CA ARG A 502 -9.52 -7.70 -7.53
C ARG A 502 -9.80 -6.27 -7.06
N ASP A 503 -11.08 -5.94 -6.92
CA ASP A 503 -11.59 -4.66 -6.43
C ASP A 503 -11.74 -4.64 -4.88
N TYR A 504 -12.33 -3.58 -4.32
CA TYR A 504 -12.56 -3.43 -2.87
C TYR A 504 -13.42 -4.55 -2.26
N TRP A 505 -14.36 -5.11 -3.04
CA TRP A 505 -15.25 -6.19 -2.59
C TRP A 505 -14.77 -7.59 -2.96
N GLY A 506 -13.59 -7.70 -3.58
CA GLY A 506 -13.01 -8.97 -4.02
C GLY A 506 -13.50 -9.47 -5.38
N ASN A 507 -14.24 -8.67 -6.14
CA ASN A 507 -14.61 -9.00 -7.52
C ASN A 507 -13.39 -8.99 -8.42
N ALA A 508 -13.30 -9.93 -9.35
CA ALA A 508 -12.16 -10.04 -10.26
C ALA A 508 -12.09 -8.83 -11.22
N VAL A 509 -10.94 -8.17 -11.28
CA VAL A 509 -10.70 -7.04 -12.20
C VAL A 509 -10.03 -7.56 -13.47
N PRO A 510 -10.54 -7.23 -14.67
CA PRO A 510 -9.94 -7.70 -15.92
C PRO A 510 -8.52 -7.16 -16.11
N THR A 511 -7.63 -8.01 -16.64
CA THR A 511 -6.21 -7.68 -16.89
C THR A 511 -5.91 -7.33 -18.35
N SER A 512 -6.88 -7.51 -19.24
CA SER A 512 -6.74 -7.28 -20.68
C SER A 512 -7.96 -6.59 -21.30
N CYS A 513 -8.87 -6.08 -20.46
CA CYS A 513 -10.09 -5.41 -20.87
C CYS A 513 -10.28 -4.18 -20.00
N ALA A 514 -10.90 -3.15 -20.55
CA ALA A 514 -11.24 -1.94 -19.80
C ALA A 514 -11.95 -2.32 -18.49
N PRO A 515 -11.37 -2.01 -17.31
CA PRO A 515 -12.05 -2.21 -16.04
C PRO A 515 -13.15 -1.17 -15.87
N ASP A 516 -13.99 -1.37 -14.87
CA ASP A 516 -14.86 -0.31 -14.40
C ASP A 516 -14.01 0.77 -13.69
N ARG A 517 -14.48 2.02 -13.69
CA ARG A 517 -13.84 3.10 -12.94
C ARG A 517 -14.28 3.06 -11.48
N GLY A 518 -13.40 3.46 -10.57
CA GLY A 518 -13.62 3.48 -9.13
C GLY A 518 -13.28 2.16 -8.45
N ALA A 519 -13.65 2.06 -7.17
CA ALA A 519 -13.31 0.96 -6.28
C ALA A 519 -14.15 -0.31 -6.49
N HIS A 520 -15.23 -0.24 -7.28
CA HIS A 520 -16.14 -1.36 -7.55
C HIS A 520 -16.01 -1.83 -9.00
N GLN A 521 -15.77 -3.12 -9.18
CA GLN A 521 -15.87 -3.84 -10.44
C GLN A 521 -17.22 -4.57 -10.47
N TYR A 522 -18.20 -3.93 -11.09
CA TYR A 522 -19.53 -4.49 -11.32
C TYR A 522 -19.55 -5.41 -12.54
N THR A 523 -18.82 -5.08 -13.60
CA THR A 523 -18.81 -5.85 -14.84
C THR A 523 -18.09 -7.18 -14.64
N THR A 524 -18.84 -8.29 -14.75
CA THR A 524 -18.34 -9.67 -14.61
C THR A 524 -17.92 -10.29 -15.94
N THR A 525 -18.40 -9.75 -17.05
CA THR A 525 -18.11 -10.26 -18.40
C THR A 525 -17.68 -9.10 -19.28
N PRO A 526 -16.37 -8.84 -19.41
CA PRO A 526 -15.89 -7.75 -20.22
C PRO A 526 -16.25 -7.97 -21.70
N THR A 527 -16.90 -6.97 -22.30
CA THR A 527 -17.09 -6.88 -23.75
C THR A 527 -15.99 -6.02 -24.39
N ASN A 528 -15.67 -6.27 -25.67
CA ASN A 528 -14.74 -5.47 -26.48
C ASN A 528 -13.33 -5.30 -25.87
N CYS A 529 -12.72 -6.39 -25.41
CA CYS A 529 -11.35 -6.37 -24.88
C CYS A 529 -10.33 -6.05 -25.96
N ASN A 530 -9.45 -5.06 -25.70
CA ASN A 530 -8.25 -4.86 -26.51
C ASN A 530 -7.20 -5.91 -26.13
N LEU A 531 -7.12 -6.98 -26.93
CA LEU A 531 -6.21 -8.11 -26.75
C LEU A 531 -4.73 -7.74 -26.88
N ALA A 532 -4.41 -6.61 -27.52
CA ALA A 532 -3.04 -6.15 -27.71
C ALA A 532 -2.53 -5.29 -26.56
N VAL A 533 -3.42 -4.75 -25.71
CA VAL A 533 -3.02 -3.85 -24.61
C VAL A 533 -2.01 -4.52 -23.69
N LEU A 534 -0.92 -3.80 -23.39
CA LEU A 534 0.22 -4.22 -22.57
C LEU A 534 0.94 -5.50 -23.06
N LYS A 535 0.70 -5.92 -24.31
CA LYS A 535 1.41 -7.05 -24.91
C LYS A 535 2.80 -6.65 -25.40
N THR A 536 3.65 -7.64 -25.61
CA THR A 536 4.99 -7.41 -26.14
C THR A 536 4.89 -6.95 -27.58
N ALA A 537 5.38 -5.73 -27.82
CA ALA A 537 5.48 -5.15 -29.15
C ALA A 537 6.95 -4.87 -29.52
N THR A 538 7.26 -5.01 -30.80
CA THR A 538 8.57 -4.73 -31.40
C THR A 538 8.40 -3.90 -32.67
N GLN A 539 9.44 -3.19 -33.08
CA GLN A 539 9.45 -2.41 -34.31
C GLN A 539 10.82 -2.48 -34.99
N SER A 540 10.88 -2.17 -36.29
CA SER A 540 12.09 -2.29 -37.11
C SER A 540 13.28 -1.47 -36.59
N SER A 541 13.01 -0.30 -36.04
CA SER A 541 13.97 0.59 -35.39
C SER A 541 13.24 1.57 -34.46
N THR A 542 13.97 2.30 -33.62
CA THR A 542 13.39 3.33 -32.74
C THR A 542 14.12 4.64 -32.96
N HIS A 543 13.41 5.71 -33.29
CA HIS A 543 14.01 7.01 -33.62
C HIS A 543 14.70 7.66 -32.41
N VAL A 544 14.02 7.73 -31.28
CA VAL A 544 14.52 8.35 -30.04
C VAL A 544 14.07 7.57 -28.81
N SER A 545 14.77 7.79 -27.68
CA SER A 545 14.28 7.32 -26.37
C SER A 545 12.87 7.86 -26.11
N GLY A 546 11.97 6.99 -25.66
CA GLY A 546 10.55 7.32 -25.57
C GLY A 546 9.88 7.39 -26.94
N ALA A 547 10.14 6.44 -27.85
CA ALA A 547 9.34 6.21 -29.06
C ALA A 547 9.18 4.72 -29.36
N SER A 548 9.36 3.89 -28.33
CA SER A 548 9.39 2.42 -28.41
C SER A 548 8.05 1.85 -28.88
N ALA A 549 8.10 0.66 -29.47
CA ALA A 549 6.93 -0.08 -29.95
C ALA A 549 5.83 -0.27 -28.89
N SER A 550 6.19 -0.36 -27.61
CA SER A 550 5.26 -0.55 -26.49
C SER A 550 4.22 0.58 -26.36
N ARG A 551 4.48 1.75 -26.93
CA ARG A 551 3.53 2.87 -26.88
C ARG A 551 2.25 2.61 -27.66
N ALA A 552 2.30 1.88 -28.77
CA ALA A 552 1.09 1.56 -29.54
C ALA A 552 0.25 0.42 -28.94
N VAL A 553 0.57 -0.02 -27.72
CA VAL A 553 -0.19 -0.98 -26.93
C VAL A 553 -0.31 -0.52 -25.48
N ASP A 554 -0.16 0.77 -25.22
CA ASP A 554 -0.24 1.33 -23.87
C ASP A 554 -1.69 1.70 -23.46
N GLY A 555 -2.65 1.53 -24.37
CA GLY A 555 -4.06 1.82 -24.14
C GLY A 555 -4.41 3.31 -24.21
N ASN A 556 -3.47 4.17 -24.62
CA ASN A 556 -3.67 5.59 -24.81
C ASN A 556 -3.75 5.90 -26.31
N THR A 557 -4.88 6.42 -26.77
CA THR A 557 -5.06 6.74 -28.20
C THR A 557 -4.60 8.16 -28.57
N ASN A 558 -3.90 8.86 -27.68
CA ASN A 558 -3.48 10.24 -27.92
C ASN A 558 -2.39 10.30 -29.01
N GLY A 559 -2.79 10.73 -30.21
CA GLY A 559 -1.90 10.87 -31.36
C GLY A 559 -0.96 12.07 -31.32
N ALA A 560 -0.99 12.93 -30.30
CA ALA A 560 -0.03 14.03 -30.18
C ALA A 560 1.31 13.53 -29.63
N TRP A 561 2.43 13.91 -30.26
CA TRP A 561 3.77 13.49 -29.83
C TRP A 561 4.09 13.85 -28.39
N THR A 562 3.71 15.06 -27.98
CA THR A 562 3.87 15.57 -26.60
C THR A 562 3.03 14.81 -25.58
N GLY A 563 2.02 14.05 -26.03
CA GLY A 563 1.23 13.14 -25.21
C GLY A 563 1.96 11.87 -24.79
N GLY A 564 3.18 11.63 -25.31
CA GLY A 564 4.05 10.55 -24.85
C GLY A 564 3.59 9.13 -25.18
N SER A 565 2.65 8.96 -26.11
CA SER A 565 1.99 7.68 -26.46
C SER A 565 2.19 7.27 -27.94
N VAL A 566 2.94 8.06 -28.71
CA VAL A 566 3.20 7.74 -30.13
C VAL A 566 4.51 6.95 -30.30
N THR A 567 4.47 5.83 -31.02
CA THR A 567 5.65 5.07 -31.50
C THR A 567 6.30 5.77 -32.68
N HIS A 568 7.59 5.56 -32.91
CA HIS A 568 8.27 6.14 -34.08
C HIS A 568 9.53 5.35 -34.46
N THR A 569 9.55 4.83 -35.69
CA THR A 569 10.75 4.20 -36.28
C THR A 569 11.71 5.26 -36.80
N SER A 570 13.00 4.95 -36.89
CA SER A 570 14.04 5.87 -37.35
C SER A 570 13.66 6.65 -38.62
N ASP A 571 13.88 7.97 -38.58
CA ASP A 571 13.76 8.87 -39.74
C ASP A 571 15.12 9.20 -40.38
N SER A 572 16.24 8.80 -39.75
CA SER A 572 17.59 8.99 -40.26
C SER A 572 18.58 7.99 -39.60
N PRO A 573 19.04 6.95 -40.32
CA PRO A 573 18.59 6.57 -41.66
C PRO A 573 17.14 6.06 -41.62
N LEU A 574 16.41 6.23 -42.73
CA LEU A 574 15.09 5.64 -42.90
C LEU A 574 15.20 4.12 -43.07
N ASP A 575 14.31 3.39 -42.40
CA ASP A 575 14.16 1.95 -42.61
C ASP A 575 13.61 1.66 -44.01
N THR A 576 13.99 0.50 -44.55
CA THR A 576 13.28 -0.07 -45.70
C THR A 576 12.09 -0.89 -45.20
N ASN A 577 10.88 -0.55 -45.65
CA ASN A 577 9.61 -1.14 -45.24
C ASN A 577 9.44 -1.18 -43.70
N PRO A 578 9.50 -0.03 -43.01
CA PRO A 578 9.41 0.02 -41.54
C PRO A 578 8.16 -0.69 -41.04
N TRP A 579 8.30 -1.38 -39.92
CA TRP A 579 7.24 -2.21 -39.37
C TRP A 579 7.15 -2.10 -37.85
N TRP A 580 5.95 -2.32 -37.35
CA TRP A 580 5.61 -2.48 -35.94
C TRP A 580 4.81 -3.77 -35.79
N GLN A 581 5.07 -4.55 -34.74
CA GLN A 581 4.47 -5.85 -34.52
C GLN A 581 4.12 -6.06 -33.05
N VAL A 582 3.00 -6.74 -32.79
CA VAL A 582 2.63 -7.24 -31.45
C VAL A 582 2.49 -8.77 -31.45
N ASP A 583 2.93 -9.40 -30.36
CA ASP A 583 2.64 -10.79 -30.01
C ASP A 583 1.55 -10.81 -28.93
N LEU A 584 0.35 -11.30 -29.26
CA LEU A 584 -0.79 -11.43 -28.34
C LEU A 584 -0.53 -12.46 -27.21
N GLY A 585 0.54 -13.25 -27.32
CA GLY A 585 0.98 -14.28 -26.39
C GLY A 585 0.40 -15.67 -26.69
N ALA A 586 -0.78 -15.71 -27.30
CA ALA A 586 -1.45 -16.94 -27.75
C ALA A 586 -2.27 -16.66 -29.02
N SER A 587 -2.66 -17.72 -29.71
CA SER A 587 -3.65 -17.60 -30.79
C SER A 587 -4.99 -17.14 -30.22
N ARG A 588 -5.53 -16.04 -30.77
CA ARG A 588 -6.81 -15.45 -30.40
C ARG A 588 -7.70 -15.33 -31.62
N SER A 589 -9.01 -15.43 -31.44
CA SER A 589 -9.96 -15.06 -32.49
C SER A 589 -9.94 -13.53 -32.61
N VAL A 590 -9.50 -12.99 -33.74
CA VAL A 590 -9.43 -11.55 -33.99
C VAL A 590 -10.59 -11.15 -34.89
N SER A 591 -11.50 -10.34 -34.37
CA SER A 591 -12.61 -9.78 -35.15
C SER A 591 -12.17 -8.53 -35.91
N THR A 592 -11.59 -7.57 -35.19
CA THR A 592 -11.23 -6.26 -35.75
C THR A 592 -9.91 -5.76 -35.18
N ILE A 593 -9.21 -4.96 -35.99
CA ILE A 593 -8.02 -4.20 -35.60
C ILE A 593 -8.30 -2.73 -35.85
N LYS A 594 -8.07 -1.87 -34.86
CA LYS A 594 -8.18 -0.41 -34.99
C LYS A 594 -6.81 0.23 -34.79
N LEU A 595 -6.38 0.97 -35.80
CA LEU A 595 -5.14 1.74 -35.78
C LEU A 595 -5.47 3.18 -35.43
N SER A 596 -4.83 3.75 -34.42
CA SER A 596 -4.83 5.17 -34.11
C SER A 596 -3.53 5.80 -34.60
N ASN A 597 -3.64 6.87 -35.38
CA ASN A 597 -2.50 7.53 -36.03
C ASN A 597 -1.94 8.66 -35.18
N ARG A 598 -0.76 9.16 -35.54
CA ARG A 598 -0.24 10.46 -35.08
C ARG A 598 -1.12 11.59 -35.62
N THR A 599 -1.45 12.58 -34.78
CA THR A 599 -2.45 13.63 -35.08
C THR A 599 -1.96 15.07 -34.97
N ASP A 600 -0.83 15.32 -34.31
CA ASP A 600 -0.27 16.68 -34.12
C ASP A 600 0.51 17.20 -35.35
N CYS A 601 1.07 16.29 -36.14
CA CYS A 601 1.62 16.54 -37.47
C CYS A 601 1.66 15.23 -38.24
N CYS A 602 2.00 15.29 -39.53
CA CYS A 602 2.60 14.14 -40.19
C CYS A 602 1.67 12.91 -40.36
N ALA A 603 0.35 13.11 -40.24
CA ALA A 603 -0.65 12.05 -40.36
C ALA A 603 -0.57 11.32 -41.72
N ASP A 604 -0.09 12.03 -42.76
CA ASP A 604 0.12 11.51 -44.11
C ASP A 604 1.12 10.34 -44.19
N ARG A 605 1.93 10.13 -43.14
CA ARG A 605 2.93 9.05 -43.08
C ARG A 605 2.29 7.66 -43.03
N LEU A 606 1.12 7.51 -42.41
CA LEU A 606 0.40 6.23 -42.34
C LEU A 606 -0.42 6.00 -43.61
N ARG A 607 0.27 5.68 -44.70
CA ARG A 607 -0.26 5.32 -46.04
C ARG A 607 0.51 4.14 -46.61
N LEU A 608 0.10 3.58 -47.74
CA LEU A 608 0.82 2.52 -48.48
C LEU A 608 1.39 1.44 -47.55
N PHE A 609 0.54 0.79 -46.75
CA PHE A 609 0.96 -0.18 -45.75
C PHE A 609 0.11 -1.43 -45.76
N TYR A 610 0.69 -2.53 -45.28
CA TYR A 610 -0.01 -3.76 -44.98
C TYR A 610 -0.28 -3.89 -43.48
N VAL A 611 -1.41 -4.50 -43.17
CA VAL A 611 -1.63 -5.17 -41.88
C VAL A 611 -1.59 -6.66 -42.13
N PHE A 612 -0.71 -7.36 -41.43
CA PHE A 612 -0.57 -8.82 -41.47
C PHE A 612 -1.05 -9.43 -40.16
N THR A 613 -1.69 -10.59 -40.25
CA THR A 613 -2.01 -11.42 -39.08
C THR A 613 -1.58 -12.87 -39.31
N SER A 614 -1.09 -13.54 -38.28
CA SER A 614 -0.58 -14.92 -38.37
C SER A 614 -0.56 -15.62 -37.02
N ASN A 615 -0.71 -16.95 -36.99
CA ASN A 615 -0.44 -17.76 -35.80
C ASN A 615 1.05 -18.12 -35.64
N SER A 616 1.82 -18.05 -36.71
CA SER A 616 3.26 -18.30 -36.75
C SER A 616 4.04 -16.99 -36.89
N ALA A 617 5.26 -16.93 -36.38
CA ALA A 617 6.12 -15.75 -36.54
C ALA A 617 6.35 -15.42 -38.02
N PHE A 618 6.42 -14.12 -38.34
CA PHE A 618 6.75 -13.67 -39.70
C PHE A 618 8.24 -13.89 -39.97
N THR A 619 8.58 -14.48 -41.12
CA THR A 619 9.97 -14.84 -41.45
C THR A 619 10.69 -13.84 -42.34
N SER A 620 9.97 -12.82 -42.84
CA SER A 620 10.50 -11.79 -43.73
C SER A 620 10.08 -10.39 -43.30
N THR A 621 10.93 -9.41 -43.62
CA THR A 621 10.63 -7.98 -43.54
C THR A 621 10.30 -7.38 -44.91
N ASN A 622 10.24 -8.18 -45.98
CA ASN A 622 9.70 -7.74 -47.26
C ASN A 622 8.16 -7.91 -47.25
N PRO A 623 7.36 -6.86 -47.52
CA PRO A 623 5.90 -6.94 -47.47
C PRO A 623 5.31 -7.98 -48.43
N THR A 624 5.82 -8.07 -49.66
CA THR A 624 5.33 -9.03 -50.67
C THR A 624 5.63 -10.47 -50.26
N THR A 625 6.85 -10.74 -49.80
CA THR A 625 7.21 -12.08 -49.29
C THR A 625 6.39 -12.47 -48.07
N THR A 626 6.08 -11.51 -47.20
CA THR A 626 5.26 -11.75 -46.01
C THR A 626 3.81 -12.05 -46.39
N ALA A 627 3.24 -11.30 -47.34
CA ALA A 627 1.90 -11.56 -47.84
C ALA A 627 1.74 -12.96 -48.43
N GLY A 628 2.83 -13.52 -49.00
CA GLY A 628 2.87 -14.89 -49.54
C GLY A 628 3.25 -15.99 -48.53
N GLN A 629 3.59 -15.65 -47.28
CA GLN A 629 3.89 -16.65 -46.27
C GLN A 629 2.62 -17.46 -45.93
N ALA A 630 2.74 -18.79 -45.89
CA ALA A 630 1.61 -19.67 -45.58
C ALA A 630 0.99 -19.34 -44.22
N GLY A 631 -0.34 -19.22 -44.17
CA GLY A 631 -1.09 -18.90 -42.95
C GLY A 631 -1.13 -17.41 -42.61
N VAL A 632 -0.55 -16.53 -43.43
CA VAL A 632 -0.67 -15.07 -43.25
C VAL A 632 -1.93 -14.56 -43.92
N TRP A 633 -2.77 -13.88 -43.15
CA TRP A 633 -3.83 -13.01 -43.68
C TRP A 633 -3.28 -11.58 -43.81
N ASN A 634 -3.71 -10.85 -44.84
CA ASN A 634 -3.24 -9.49 -45.07
C ASN A 634 -4.34 -8.53 -45.54
N PHE A 635 -4.18 -7.26 -45.20
CA PHE A 635 -4.97 -6.13 -45.67
C PHE A 635 -4.03 -5.03 -46.14
N TYR A 636 -4.32 -4.40 -47.28
CA TYR A 636 -3.52 -3.31 -47.85
C TYR A 636 -4.27 -1.98 -47.83
N GLN A 637 -3.65 -0.95 -47.28
CA GLN A 637 -4.15 0.42 -47.25
C GLN A 637 -3.28 1.30 -48.14
N ALA A 638 -3.84 1.76 -49.27
CA ALA A 638 -3.11 2.63 -50.19
C ALA A 638 -3.10 4.11 -49.73
N ALA A 639 -4.29 4.65 -49.43
CA ALA A 639 -4.48 6.05 -49.05
C ALA A 639 -3.99 6.33 -47.62
N ALA A 640 -3.65 7.59 -47.35
CA ALA A 640 -3.29 8.03 -46.00
C ALA A 640 -4.48 7.91 -45.03
N VAL A 641 -4.18 7.41 -43.84
CA VAL A 641 -5.11 7.37 -42.70
C VAL A 641 -5.04 8.73 -42.00
N GLY A 642 -6.19 9.36 -41.76
CA GLY A 642 -6.27 10.59 -40.96
C GLY A 642 -6.03 10.27 -39.49
N THR A 643 -7.10 10.21 -38.69
CA THR A 643 -7.01 9.94 -37.25
C THR A 643 -6.94 8.45 -36.92
N SER A 644 -7.75 7.62 -37.57
CA SER A 644 -7.79 6.18 -37.29
C SER A 644 -8.29 5.37 -38.48
N GLN A 645 -8.01 4.07 -38.47
CA GLN A 645 -8.50 3.10 -39.45
C GLN A 645 -8.93 1.81 -38.74
N THR A 646 -10.16 1.35 -39.00
CA THR A 646 -10.67 0.07 -38.48
C THR A 646 -10.70 -0.97 -39.60
N ILE A 647 -10.17 -2.15 -39.32
CA ILE A 647 -9.96 -3.24 -40.25
C ILE A 647 -10.68 -4.47 -39.71
N THR A 648 -11.51 -5.09 -40.54
CA THR A 648 -12.17 -6.37 -40.21
C THR A 648 -11.26 -7.52 -40.61
N VAL A 649 -11.04 -8.47 -39.70
CA VAL A 649 -10.14 -9.62 -39.89
C VAL A 649 -10.92 -10.93 -39.87
N ASN A 650 -11.65 -11.19 -38.78
CA ASN A 650 -12.42 -12.41 -38.52
C ASN A 650 -11.62 -13.72 -38.69
N GLN A 651 -10.40 -13.77 -38.17
CA GLN A 651 -9.50 -14.93 -38.25
C GLN A 651 -8.73 -15.13 -36.93
N SER A 652 -8.21 -16.33 -36.71
CA SER A 652 -7.32 -16.58 -35.58
C SER A 652 -5.89 -16.09 -35.84
N ALA A 653 -5.32 -15.32 -34.92
CA ALA A 653 -3.95 -14.84 -35.01
C ALA A 653 -3.29 -14.73 -33.63
N ARG A 654 -1.95 -14.85 -33.62
CA ARG A 654 -1.09 -14.54 -32.47
C ARG A 654 -0.25 -13.29 -32.72
N TYR A 655 0.23 -13.12 -33.95
CA TYR A 655 1.07 -12.01 -34.37
C TYR A 655 0.30 -11.07 -35.28
N ILE A 656 0.41 -9.76 -35.01
CA ILE A 656 -0.16 -8.70 -35.84
C ILE A 656 0.96 -7.73 -36.19
N ARG A 657 1.10 -7.37 -37.47
CA ARG A 657 2.15 -6.45 -37.94
C ARG A 657 1.59 -5.38 -38.85
N VAL A 658 1.87 -4.11 -38.54
CA VAL A 658 1.66 -2.97 -39.43
C VAL A 658 2.98 -2.67 -40.11
N GLN A 659 3.00 -2.65 -41.44
CA GLN A 659 4.23 -2.52 -42.20
C GLN A 659 4.06 -1.62 -43.42
N LEU A 660 4.86 -0.56 -43.51
CA LEU A 660 4.88 0.31 -44.69
C LEU A 660 5.54 -0.38 -45.89
N VAL A 661 5.15 0.05 -47.08
CA VAL A 661 5.84 -0.23 -48.34
C VAL A 661 6.70 0.97 -48.72
N GLY A 662 7.96 0.73 -49.05
CA GLY A 662 8.95 1.73 -49.46
C GLY A 662 9.92 2.12 -48.35
N SER A 663 10.72 3.15 -48.60
CA SER A 663 11.78 3.66 -47.70
C SER A 663 11.79 5.18 -47.63
N ASP A 664 10.64 5.82 -47.89
CA ASP A 664 10.48 7.27 -48.02
C ASP A 664 10.03 7.96 -46.72
N ARG A 665 9.63 7.19 -45.69
CA ARG A 665 9.09 7.75 -44.43
C ARG A 665 9.14 6.75 -43.27
N PRO A 666 9.18 7.23 -42.01
CA PRO A 666 9.07 6.38 -40.84
C PRO A 666 7.62 5.93 -40.58
N LEU A 667 7.46 4.84 -39.83
CA LEU A 667 6.18 4.41 -39.26
C LEU A 667 5.99 5.03 -37.87
N SER A 668 4.82 5.60 -37.62
CA SER A 668 4.40 6.08 -36.31
C SER A 668 2.95 5.70 -36.05
N LEU A 669 2.66 5.16 -34.86
CA LEU A 669 1.34 4.73 -34.44
C LEU A 669 1.08 5.24 -33.03
N ALA A 670 -0.12 5.74 -32.77
CA ALA A 670 -0.55 6.11 -31.43
C ALA A 670 -1.03 4.88 -30.64
N GLU A 671 -1.86 4.03 -31.25
CA GLU A 671 -2.36 2.80 -30.62
C GLU A 671 -2.77 1.78 -31.69
N VAL A 672 -2.60 0.50 -31.41
CA VAL A 672 -3.12 -0.63 -32.17
C VAL A 672 -4.02 -1.47 -31.27
N GLU A 673 -5.32 -1.25 -31.38
CA GLU A 673 -6.32 -1.99 -30.62
C GLU A 673 -6.74 -3.24 -31.39
N VAL A 674 -6.78 -4.40 -30.72
CA VAL A 674 -7.14 -5.69 -31.32
C VAL A 674 -8.32 -6.27 -30.57
N PHE A 675 -9.48 -6.37 -31.21
CA PHE A 675 -10.69 -6.87 -30.58
C PHE A 675 -11.01 -8.30 -31.02
N GLY A 676 -11.57 -9.09 -30.09
CA GLY A 676 -11.84 -10.50 -30.30
C GLY A 676 -11.99 -11.28 -28.99
N SER A 677 -11.73 -12.60 -29.05
CA SER A 677 -11.85 -13.54 -27.92
C SER A 677 -10.69 -14.53 -27.83
#